data_AF-A0A199V9I7-F1
#
_entry.id   AF-A0A199V9I7-F1
#
_cell.length_a   1.000
_cell.length_b   1.000
_cell.length_c   1.000
_cell.angle_alpha   90.00
_cell.angle_beta   90.00
_cell.angle_gamma   90.00
#
_symmetry.space_group_name_H-M   'P 1'
#
loop_
_entity.id
_entity.type
_entity.pdbx_description
1 polymer ?
#
loop_
_entity_poly.entity_id
_entity_poly.type
_entity_poly.pdbx_seq_one_letter_code
_entity_poly.pdbx_strand_id
1 'polypeptide(L)'
;MRGMGRRGMALLFVVVILVLYPLPTYVDSKCILFNFGDSNSDTGPYCWCWLPSRLSCWPAASSSTSLPGGSVTAGCENLKINYLSPYLESSGSNFTHGANFAVAGAAIQPNGGPFPLSTQVLQFRHFKKRTRELRSEGLGSLISEKEFRNAVYSFDMGQNDISSAFIANLSYPQVVENIPSILSSIKDAIEALYENGGRKFWIYNTGPLGCLPQTLALRKNNGSELDPLGCHADYNNAAKAFNEQMNTLCDKMSSEYKDATIVCTDMYAIKYDLFANHREYGFENPPMACCAHGGPPYNYANRMTWGKPTATACAAADRSISWDGVHYTEAANKIIASKIQSGKYSKPQITLTTLCRKTKKEGGMGNSRAGYSLPSFNNLFVVVILVLYPLPTHVDSKCIIFNFGDSNSDTGALTSGLGLYLGPPAGRQFFHKTTGRFCDGRLYIDFILMYLLLNVSENLKINYLSPYLESSGSNFTHGVNFAVAGVATQMTGVPFPLSTQVLQFLHFKNRTRDLRSKGLGSLISEKEFHDAVYSFDMGQNDISIAFIANLSYPRVVDNIPSILSRIEDAIEAIYENGGRKFWIYNTGPLGCLPQTLALRKKNDSELDLLGCLADYNNAAKAFNEQMNKLCDKLSSEYKNATTVCTDMYSIKYDLFANHKEYGFENPLMACCGHGGPPYNYADRITCGQPTATACAVGDRSISWDGVHYTEVANKIAASKILSGKYSNPQIKLTTLCRS
;
A
#
# COMPACT_ATOMS: atom_id res chain seq x y z
N MET A 1 100.30 1.81 -20.24
CA MET A 1 100.17 0.35 -20.24
C MET A 1 98.73 -0.01 -19.89
N ARG A 2 98.18 -0.98 -20.64
CA ARG A 2 97.01 -1.85 -20.43
C ARG A 2 96.11 -1.65 -19.19
N GLY A 3 94.80 -1.79 -19.42
CA GLY A 3 93.97 -2.64 -18.56
C GLY A 3 92.58 -2.11 -18.19
N MET A 4 91.56 -2.59 -18.91
CA MET A 4 90.13 -2.34 -18.70
C MET A 4 89.57 -2.91 -17.38
N GLY A 5 88.53 -2.25 -16.86
CA GLY A 5 87.23 -2.92 -16.67
C GLY A 5 86.60 -2.92 -15.27
N ARG A 6 85.59 -2.06 -15.06
CA ARG A 6 84.21 -2.50 -14.72
C ARG A 6 83.23 -1.31 -14.80
N ARG A 7 82.21 -1.48 -15.65
CA ARG A 7 81.01 -0.63 -15.78
C ARG A 7 79.98 -1.06 -14.71
N GLY A 8 79.12 -0.13 -14.30
CA GLY A 8 77.75 -0.49 -13.91
C GLY A 8 77.04 0.38 -12.89
N MET A 9 76.18 1.28 -13.38
CA MET A 9 74.94 1.80 -12.77
C MET A 9 75.03 2.75 -11.56
N ALA A 10 74.96 4.05 -11.84
CA ALA A 10 74.40 5.05 -10.95
C ALA A 10 72.92 5.26 -11.32
N LEU A 11 71.99 4.97 -10.39
CA LEU A 11 70.58 5.30 -10.53
C LEU A 11 70.39 6.82 -10.38
N LEU A 12 69.87 7.46 -11.42
CA LEU A 12 69.34 8.81 -11.36
C LEU A 12 67.99 8.77 -10.64
N PHE A 13 67.88 9.35 -9.44
CA PHE A 13 66.59 9.64 -8.81
C PHE A 13 66.06 10.96 -9.36
N VAL A 14 65.07 10.88 -10.26
CA VAL A 14 64.25 12.03 -10.64
C VAL A 14 63.19 12.22 -9.55
N VAL A 15 63.34 13.28 -8.75
CA VAL A 15 62.32 13.70 -7.78
C VAL A 15 61.22 14.43 -8.55
N VAL A 16 60.11 13.74 -8.83
CA VAL A 16 58.87 14.37 -9.29
C VAL A 16 58.13 14.88 -8.06
N ILE A 17 58.13 16.20 -7.85
CA ILE A 17 57.28 16.85 -6.84
C ILE A 17 55.85 16.88 -7.40
N LEU A 18 55.04 15.90 -7.01
CA LEU A 18 53.59 15.93 -7.21
C LEU A 18 52.97 16.89 -6.17
N VAL A 19 52.72 18.12 -6.59
CA VAL A 19 51.85 19.05 -5.85
C VAL A 19 50.42 18.54 -6.00
N LEU A 20 49.96 17.76 -5.01
CA LEU A 20 48.56 17.35 -4.90
C LEU A 20 47.73 18.56 -4.46
N TYR A 21 47.05 19.20 -5.41
CA TYR A 21 45.90 20.02 -5.07
C TYR A 21 44.81 19.09 -4.50
N PRO A 22 44.17 19.43 -3.36
CA PRO A 22 43.01 18.67 -2.91
C PRO A 22 41.88 18.89 -3.93
N LEU A 23 41.68 17.92 -4.82
CA LEU A 23 40.45 17.81 -5.57
C LEU A 23 39.31 17.67 -4.55
N PRO A 24 38.20 18.42 -4.70
CA PRO A 24 37.07 18.25 -3.81
C PRO A 24 36.57 16.80 -3.93
N THR A 25 36.64 16.05 -2.83
CA THR A 25 35.98 14.75 -2.71
C THR A 25 34.48 14.98 -2.72
N TYR A 26 33.88 15.02 -3.91
CA TYR A 26 32.44 14.87 -4.05
C TYR A 26 32.11 13.43 -3.65
N VAL A 27 31.66 13.24 -2.41
CA VAL A 27 30.92 12.03 -2.06
C VAL A 27 29.70 12.03 -2.96
N ASP A 28 29.64 11.10 -3.91
CA ASP A 28 28.52 10.96 -4.86
C ASP A 28 27.26 10.68 -4.03
N SER A 29 26.50 11.72 -3.70
CA SER A 29 25.35 11.62 -2.83
C SER A 29 24.25 10.87 -3.58
N LYS A 30 23.90 9.69 -3.08
CA LYS A 30 22.77 8.87 -3.55
C LYS A 30 21.54 9.75 -3.81
N CYS A 31 21.01 9.76 -5.04
CA CYS A 31 19.75 10.45 -5.30
C CYS A 31 18.58 9.59 -4.80
N ILE A 32 17.69 10.24 -4.04
CA ILE A 32 16.49 9.65 -3.48
C ILE A 32 15.30 10.41 -4.04
N LEU A 33 14.31 9.67 -4.55
CA LEU A 33 13.13 10.22 -5.19
C LEU A 33 11.88 9.71 -4.46
N PHE A 34 11.00 10.62 -4.04
CA PHE A 34 9.65 10.29 -3.60
C PHE A 34 8.68 10.81 -4.64
N ASN A 35 8.00 9.89 -5.32
CA ASN A 35 7.07 10.25 -6.38
C ASN A 35 5.62 10.18 -5.89
N PHE A 36 4.84 11.20 -6.20
CA PHE A 36 3.40 11.30 -5.97
C PHE A 36 2.74 11.53 -7.32
N GLY A 37 1.65 10.84 -7.61
CA GLY A 37 1.20 10.80 -9.00
C GLY A 37 -0.06 10.01 -9.28
N ASP A 38 -0.44 10.03 -10.55
CA ASP A 38 -1.44 9.15 -11.13
C ASP A 38 -0.80 8.04 -11.98
N SER A 39 -1.57 7.43 -12.89
CA SER A 39 -1.10 6.36 -13.79
C SER A 39 0.07 6.77 -14.69
N ASN A 40 0.29 8.06 -14.94
CA ASN A 40 1.43 8.53 -15.75
C ASN A 40 2.78 8.33 -15.05
N SER A 41 2.78 8.08 -13.74
CA SER A 41 4.00 7.87 -12.96
C SER A 41 3.94 6.67 -12.00
N ASP A 42 2.85 5.93 -11.97
CA ASP A 42 2.72 4.66 -11.23
C ASP A 42 3.68 3.59 -11.79
N THR A 43 4.43 2.93 -10.90
CA THR A 43 5.35 1.84 -11.22
C THR A 43 4.90 0.49 -10.65
N GLY A 44 3.74 0.47 -9.99
CA GLY A 44 3.29 -0.63 -9.16
C GLY A 44 2.20 -1.51 -9.75
N PRO A 45 1.98 -2.68 -9.13
CA PRO A 45 0.93 -3.63 -9.51
C PRO A 45 -0.46 -3.21 -9.00
N TYR A 46 -0.69 -1.95 -8.61
CA TYR A 46 -1.99 -1.54 -8.07
C TYR A 46 -3.07 -1.34 -9.14
N CYS A 47 -2.70 -1.36 -10.42
CA CYS A 47 -3.64 -1.48 -11.55
C CYS A 47 -4.56 -2.73 -11.42
N TRP A 48 -4.14 -3.73 -10.64
CA TRP A 48 -4.83 -5.01 -10.48
C TRP A 48 -5.96 -5.00 -9.43
N CYS A 49 -5.93 -4.10 -8.45
CA CYS A 49 -6.77 -4.21 -7.24
C CYS A 49 -8.20 -3.64 -7.37
N TRP A 50 -8.51 -2.98 -8.49
CA TRP A 50 -9.66 -2.06 -8.60
C TRP A 50 -10.65 -2.37 -9.72
N LEU A 51 -10.41 -3.41 -10.52
CA LEU A 51 -11.33 -3.81 -11.59
C LEU A 51 -12.24 -4.97 -11.13
N PRO A 52 -13.57 -4.75 -11.03
CA PRO A 52 -14.51 -5.80 -10.70
C PRO A 52 -14.80 -6.64 -11.95
N SER A 53 -13.92 -7.59 -12.28
CA SER A 53 -14.29 -8.72 -13.14
C SER A 53 -13.24 -9.83 -13.11
N ARG A 54 -13.72 -11.07 -12.90
CA ARG A 54 -13.03 -12.32 -13.23
C ARG A 54 -12.61 -12.29 -14.70
N LEU A 55 -11.41 -11.82 -15.02
CA LEU A 55 -10.69 -12.02 -16.28
C LEU A 55 -9.32 -11.35 -16.17
N SER A 56 -8.29 -12.14 -16.46
CA SER A 56 -6.89 -11.77 -16.65
C SER A 56 -6.73 -10.41 -17.35
N CYS A 57 -6.57 -9.34 -16.57
CA CYS A 57 -5.91 -8.14 -17.05
C CYS A 57 -4.41 -8.45 -17.07
N TRP A 58 -3.74 -8.20 -18.19
CA TRP A 58 -2.32 -8.49 -18.44
C TRP A 58 -1.97 -9.99 -18.56
N PRO A 59 -1.84 -10.58 -19.77
CA PRO A 59 -1.00 -11.76 -19.91
C PRO A 59 0.41 -11.33 -19.52
N ALA A 60 0.94 -11.91 -18.45
CA ALA A 60 2.35 -11.85 -18.11
C ALA A 60 3.16 -11.85 -19.41
N ALA A 61 3.74 -10.70 -19.76
CA ALA A 61 4.91 -10.71 -20.62
C ALA A 61 5.96 -11.42 -19.76
N SER A 62 6.08 -12.72 -19.99
CA SER A 62 6.97 -13.64 -19.34
C SER A 62 8.42 -13.29 -19.68
N SER A 63 8.90 -12.15 -19.19
CA SER A 63 10.30 -11.73 -19.23
C SER A 63 10.42 -10.37 -18.56
N SER A 64 10.80 -10.30 -17.28
CA SER A 64 11.60 -9.22 -16.67
C SER A 64 11.29 -7.72 -16.94
N THR A 65 10.21 -7.35 -17.62
CA THR A 65 9.88 -5.98 -17.99
C THR A 65 8.61 -5.61 -17.24
N SER A 66 8.76 -4.62 -16.38
CA SER A 66 7.69 -3.79 -15.85
C SER A 66 6.70 -3.39 -16.97
N LEU A 67 5.53 -2.86 -16.59
CA LEU A 67 4.75 -1.98 -17.47
C LEU A 67 5.69 -1.03 -18.26
N PRO A 68 5.28 -0.46 -19.40
CA PRO A 68 5.95 0.71 -19.95
C PRO A 68 5.85 1.83 -18.90
N GLY A 69 6.76 1.81 -17.94
CA GLY A 69 6.73 2.66 -16.80
C GLY A 69 6.85 4.09 -17.32
N GLY A 70 6.00 4.97 -16.81
CA GLY A 70 5.91 6.33 -17.32
C GLY A 70 7.21 7.14 -17.16
N SER A 71 7.12 8.45 -17.33
CA SER A 71 8.25 9.39 -17.31
C SER A 71 9.26 9.17 -16.15
N VAL A 72 8.78 8.73 -14.98
CA VAL A 72 9.57 8.41 -13.79
C VAL A 72 10.48 7.19 -13.96
N THR A 73 10.05 6.17 -14.69
CA THR A 73 10.80 4.91 -14.90
C THR A 73 12.00 5.17 -15.80
N ALA A 74 11.80 5.84 -16.93
CA ALA A 74 12.88 6.31 -17.81
C ALA A 74 13.73 7.42 -17.15
N GLY A 75 13.16 8.18 -16.21
CA GLY A 75 13.86 9.07 -15.28
C GLY A 75 14.92 8.36 -14.45
N CYS A 76 14.57 7.22 -13.86
CA CYS A 76 15.44 6.43 -12.99
C CYS A 76 16.64 5.83 -13.73
N GLU A 77 16.42 5.30 -14.94
CA GLU A 77 17.47 4.70 -15.77
C GLU A 77 18.62 5.68 -16.04
N ASN A 78 18.28 6.93 -16.38
CA ASN A 78 19.29 7.95 -16.70
C ASN A 78 19.96 8.55 -15.46
N LEU A 79 19.31 8.50 -14.29
CA LEU A 79 19.93 8.81 -13.00
C LEU A 79 20.84 7.67 -12.49
N LYS A 80 20.91 6.53 -13.21
CA LYS A 80 21.59 5.30 -12.78
C LYS A 80 21.08 4.80 -11.42
N ILE A 81 19.81 5.05 -11.12
CA ILE A 81 19.14 4.49 -9.94
C ILE A 81 18.26 3.32 -10.38
N ASN A 82 18.17 2.28 -9.56
CA ASN A 82 17.23 1.18 -9.79
C ASN A 82 15.79 1.73 -9.87
N TYR A 83 14.91 1.05 -10.61
CA TYR A 83 13.49 1.41 -10.70
C TYR A 83 12.88 1.68 -9.32
N LEU A 84 12.11 2.77 -9.22
CA LEU A 84 11.53 3.21 -7.96
C LEU A 84 10.51 2.19 -7.45
N SER A 85 10.74 1.67 -6.24
CA SER A 85 9.86 0.67 -5.63
C SER A 85 8.48 1.28 -5.35
N PRO A 86 7.39 0.63 -5.78
CA PRO A 86 6.03 1.02 -5.38
C PRO A 86 5.88 0.94 -3.87
N TYR A 87 5.30 1.96 -3.24
CA TYR A 87 5.23 2.06 -1.79
C TYR A 87 4.48 0.87 -1.17
N LEU A 88 3.38 0.42 -1.76
CA LEU A 88 2.60 -0.68 -1.20
C LEU A 88 3.07 -2.08 -1.68
N GLU A 89 4.10 -2.17 -2.53
CA GLU A 89 4.71 -3.45 -2.89
C GLU A 89 5.59 -3.95 -1.74
N SER A 90 5.12 -4.98 -1.03
CA SER A 90 5.78 -5.47 0.16
C SER A 90 6.83 -6.55 -0.08
N SER A 91 6.93 -7.11 -1.27
CA SER A 91 7.92 -8.15 -1.59
C SER A 91 8.97 -7.68 -2.60
N GLY A 92 10.22 -7.65 -2.14
CA GLY A 92 11.39 -7.29 -2.96
C GLY A 92 11.69 -5.79 -3.05
N SER A 93 10.91 -4.94 -2.36
CA SER A 93 11.19 -3.51 -2.21
C SER A 93 12.29 -3.28 -1.18
N ASN A 94 13.25 -2.40 -1.48
CA ASN A 94 14.29 -2.01 -0.52
C ASN A 94 14.33 -0.50 -0.24
N PHE A 95 13.55 0.29 -0.97
CA PHE A 95 13.39 1.75 -0.86
C PHE A 95 14.68 2.56 -0.79
N THR A 96 15.80 1.96 -1.22
CA THR A 96 17.12 2.58 -1.05
C THR A 96 17.22 3.90 -1.82
N HIS A 97 16.53 4.03 -2.95
CA HIS A 97 16.49 5.23 -3.79
C HIS A 97 15.17 6.00 -3.65
N GLY A 98 14.41 5.74 -2.59
CA GLY A 98 13.09 6.33 -2.34
C GLY A 98 11.93 5.38 -2.68
N ALA A 99 10.73 5.93 -2.78
CA ALA A 99 9.48 5.18 -2.96
C ALA A 99 8.51 5.90 -3.91
N ASN A 100 7.70 5.12 -4.63
CA ASN A 100 6.66 5.62 -5.50
C ASN A 100 5.28 5.47 -4.85
N PHE A 101 4.60 6.58 -4.57
CA PHE A 101 3.26 6.63 -4.00
C PHE A 101 2.17 6.86 -5.06
N ALA A 102 2.55 7.04 -6.33
CA ALA A 102 1.60 7.24 -7.41
C ALA A 102 0.72 6.01 -7.62
N VAL A 103 -0.56 6.25 -7.93
CA VAL A 103 -1.55 5.18 -8.16
C VAL A 103 -2.43 5.50 -9.36
N ALA A 104 -2.63 4.51 -10.21
CA ALA A 104 -3.52 4.64 -11.37
C ALA A 104 -4.93 5.11 -10.99
N GLY A 105 -5.44 6.11 -11.72
CA GLY A 105 -6.76 6.70 -11.48
C GLY A 105 -6.82 7.73 -10.35
N ALA A 106 -5.72 7.97 -9.63
CA ALA A 106 -5.67 8.99 -8.58
C ALA A 106 -5.85 10.40 -9.17
N ALA A 107 -6.59 11.25 -8.47
CA ALA A 107 -6.71 12.67 -8.74
C ALA A 107 -6.11 13.47 -7.57
N ILE A 108 -5.90 14.76 -7.75
CA ILE A 108 -5.46 15.63 -6.66
C ILE A 108 -6.55 15.68 -5.59
N GLN A 109 -7.80 15.92 -6.02
CA GLN A 109 -8.97 15.91 -5.15
C GLN A 109 -9.70 14.56 -5.19
N PRO A 110 -10.44 14.19 -4.13
CA PRO A 110 -11.28 13.00 -4.15
C PRO A 110 -12.34 13.09 -5.26
N ASN A 111 -12.28 12.19 -6.26
CA ASN A 111 -13.19 12.17 -7.42
C ASN A 111 -13.85 10.79 -7.64
N GLY A 112 -13.83 9.92 -6.62
CA GLY A 112 -14.25 8.52 -6.73
C GLY A 112 -13.15 7.55 -7.18
N GLY A 113 -11.97 8.05 -7.59
CA GLY A 113 -10.75 7.26 -7.78
C GLY A 113 -10.01 6.96 -6.47
N PRO A 114 -9.12 5.95 -6.47
CA PRO A 114 -8.37 5.56 -5.27
C PRO A 114 -7.24 6.56 -4.94
N PHE A 115 -6.95 6.70 -3.64
CA PHE A 115 -5.83 7.47 -3.07
C PHE A 115 -5.58 8.84 -3.71
N PRO A 116 -6.42 9.85 -3.40
CA PRO A 116 -6.15 11.23 -3.78
C PRO A 116 -4.79 11.69 -3.25
N LEU A 117 -4.27 12.81 -3.74
CA LEU A 117 -2.94 13.32 -3.35
C LEU A 117 -2.74 13.39 -1.83
N SER A 118 -3.78 13.77 -1.08
CA SER A 118 -3.75 13.80 0.39
C SER A 118 -3.45 12.42 1.00
N THR A 119 -4.02 11.33 0.46
CA THR A 119 -3.72 9.96 0.89
C THR A 119 -2.27 9.58 0.56
N GLN A 120 -1.75 9.92 -0.61
CA GLN A 120 -0.37 9.63 -0.97
C GLN A 120 0.63 10.35 -0.04
N VAL A 121 0.32 11.60 0.36
CA VAL A 121 1.11 12.33 1.37
C VAL A 121 1.03 11.66 2.75
N LEU A 122 -0.14 11.17 3.16
CA LEU A 122 -0.29 10.39 4.40
C LEU A 122 0.55 9.11 4.36
N GLN A 123 0.52 8.38 3.25
CA GLN A 123 1.35 7.20 3.02
C GLN A 123 2.84 7.53 3.16
N PHE A 124 3.31 8.65 2.59
CA PHE A 124 4.68 9.12 2.79
C PHE A 124 5.00 9.40 4.26
N ARG A 125 4.09 10.04 5.01
CA ARG A 125 4.29 10.32 6.44
C ARG A 125 4.41 9.01 7.24
N HIS A 126 3.57 8.01 6.93
CA HIS A 126 3.68 6.67 7.52
C HIS A 126 5.01 6.02 7.16
N PHE A 127 5.38 6.00 5.87
CA PHE A 127 6.65 5.46 5.39
C PHE A 127 7.86 6.08 6.10
N LYS A 128 7.89 7.42 6.24
CA LYS A 128 8.96 8.13 6.93
C LYS A 128 9.01 7.75 8.40
N LYS A 129 7.87 7.69 9.08
CA LYS A 129 7.78 7.26 10.49
C LYS A 129 8.30 5.83 10.65
N ARG A 130 7.83 4.89 9.83
CA ARG A 130 8.25 3.49 9.88
C ARG A 130 9.74 3.32 9.60
N THR A 131 10.27 4.07 8.64
CA THR A 131 11.70 4.13 8.34
C THR A 131 12.52 4.55 9.55
N ARG A 132 12.07 5.56 10.31
CA ARG A 132 12.74 5.99 11.55
C ARG A 132 12.73 4.89 12.62
N GLU A 133 11.60 4.22 12.79
CA GLU A 133 11.45 3.13 13.77
C GLU A 133 12.41 1.97 13.46
N LEU A 134 12.43 1.49 12.22
CA LEU A 134 13.32 0.41 11.79
C LEU A 134 14.80 0.77 11.94
N ARG A 135 15.18 2.03 11.68
CA ARG A 135 16.55 2.52 11.94
C ARG A 135 16.90 2.46 13.42
N SER A 136 15.96 2.82 14.31
CA SER A 136 16.17 2.73 15.76
C SER A 136 16.32 1.30 16.25
N GLU A 137 15.74 0.32 15.53
CA GLU A 137 15.82 -1.12 15.81
C GLU A 137 17.10 -1.78 15.25
N GLY A 138 17.97 -1.03 14.56
CA GLY A 138 19.22 -1.54 13.99
C GLY A 138 19.04 -2.37 12.71
N LEU A 139 17.87 -2.35 12.09
CA LEU A 139 17.55 -3.10 10.87
C LEU A 139 18.04 -2.36 9.60
N GLY A 140 19.35 -2.40 9.32
CA GLY A 140 19.97 -2.09 8.01
C GLY A 140 19.79 -0.66 7.44
N SER A 141 20.39 -0.38 6.26
CA SER A 141 20.52 0.96 5.67
C SER A 141 19.23 1.54 5.06
N LEU A 142 18.32 1.97 5.92
CA LEU A 142 17.13 2.74 5.51
C LEU A 142 17.44 4.25 5.43
N ILE A 143 16.62 4.99 4.69
CA ILE A 143 16.78 6.43 4.43
C ILE A 143 16.94 7.22 5.74
N SER A 144 18.04 7.95 5.89
CA SER A 144 18.32 8.84 7.02
C SER A 144 17.57 10.17 6.94
N GLU A 145 17.48 10.93 8.04
CA GLU A 145 16.86 12.28 8.01
C GLU A 145 17.52 13.23 7.02
N LYS A 146 18.86 13.16 6.91
CA LYS A 146 19.62 13.94 5.93
C LYS A 146 19.26 13.53 4.50
N GLU A 147 19.03 12.26 4.27
CA GLU A 147 18.61 11.71 2.99
C GLU A 147 17.17 12.10 2.64
N PHE A 148 16.22 12.03 3.58
CA PHE A 148 14.86 12.58 3.37
C PHE A 148 14.92 14.07 2.99
N ARG A 149 15.71 14.87 3.73
CA ARG A 149 15.86 16.30 3.44
C ARG A 149 16.47 16.58 2.05
N ASN A 150 17.40 15.75 1.62
CA ASN A 150 18.08 15.91 0.33
C ASN A 150 17.39 15.21 -0.84
N ALA A 151 16.32 14.45 -0.58
CA ALA A 151 15.51 13.78 -1.59
C ALA A 151 14.79 14.78 -2.50
N VAL A 152 14.47 14.33 -3.70
CA VAL A 152 13.58 15.01 -4.64
C VAL A 152 12.17 14.47 -4.42
N TYR A 153 11.19 15.36 -4.36
CA TYR A 153 9.77 15.07 -4.19
C TYR A 153 9.07 15.45 -5.50
N SER A 154 8.63 14.48 -6.28
CA SER A 154 8.01 14.71 -7.59
C SER A 154 6.49 14.56 -7.57
N PHE A 155 5.79 15.39 -8.36
CA PHE A 155 4.32 15.38 -8.47
C PHE A 155 3.89 15.35 -9.93
N ASP A 156 3.28 14.26 -10.40
CA ASP A 156 2.69 14.13 -11.75
C ASP A 156 1.18 13.84 -11.63
N MET A 157 0.37 14.89 -11.46
CA MET A 157 -1.08 14.81 -11.22
C MET A 157 -1.84 16.01 -11.79
N GLY A 158 -3.16 15.86 -11.93
CA GLY A 158 -4.09 16.92 -12.34
C GLY A 158 -4.83 16.65 -13.65
N GLN A 159 -4.32 15.71 -14.46
CA GLN A 159 -5.01 15.25 -15.66
C GLN A 159 -6.40 14.68 -15.32
N ASN A 160 -6.48 13.84 -14.28
CA ASN A 160 -7.73 13.21 -13.87
C ASN A 160 -8.73 14.23 -13.33
N ASP A 161 -8.31 15.23 -12.56
CA ASP A 161 -9.20 16.29 -12.04
C ASP A 161 -9.90 17.05 -13.18
N ILE A 162 -9.15 17.46 -14.21
CA ILE A 162 -9.70 18.19 -15.37
C ILE A 162 -10.55 17.26 -16.25
N SER A 163 -10.05 16.05 -16.54
CA SER A 163 -10.73 15.10 -17.43
C SER A 163 -12.06 14.62 -16.83
N SER A 164 -12.08 14.31 -15.53
CA SER A 164 -13.30 13.93 -14.81
C SER A 164 -14.36 15.03 -14.81
N ALA A 165 -13.95 16.30 -14.68
CA ALA A 165 -14.88 17.42 -14.73
C ALA A 165 -15.61 17.50 -16.09
N PHE A 166 -14.88 17.35 -17.20
CA PHE A 166 -15.51 17.27 -18.52
C PHE A 166 -16.35 16.00 -18.70
N ILE A 167 -15.90 14.84 -18.21
CA ILE A 167 -16.69 13.59 -18.26
C ILE A 167 -18.01 13.75 -17.51
N ALA A 168 -18.04 14.54 -16.44
CA ALA A 168 -19.24 14.95 -15.72
C ALA A 168 -20.06 16.05 -16.44
N ASN A 169 -19.75 16.36 -17.70
CA ASN A 169 -20.40 17.34 -18.56
C ASN A 169 -20.34 18.79 -18.05
N LEU A 170 -19.31 19.16 -17.31
CA LEU A 170 -19.05 20.58 -17.02
C LEU A 170 -18.58 21.31 -18.29
N SER A 171 -19.02 22.55 -18.45
CA SER A 171 -18.54 23.46 -19.49
C SER A 171 -17.12 23.95 -19.20
N TYR A 172 -16.39 24.40 -20.22
CA TYR A 172 -15.05 24.96 -20.05
C TYR A 172 -14.95 26.02 -18.93
N PRO A 173 -15.85 27.03 -18.83
CA PRO A 173 -15.81 28.00 -17.74
C PRO A 173 -15.93 27.37 -16.35
N GLN A 174 -16.81 26.38 -16.18
CA GLN A 174 -16.99 25.66 -14.90
C GLN A 174 -15.76 24.82 -14.55
N VAL A 175 -15.09 24.23 -15.54
CA VAL A 175 -13.83 23.51 -15.31
C VAL A 175 -12.76 24.48 -14.83
N VAL A 176 -12.64 25.66 -15.44
CA VAL A 176 -11.68 26.70 -15.03
C VAL A 176 -11.97 27.23 -13.62
N GLU A 177 -13.23 27.39 -13.25
CA GLU A 177 -13.65 27.82 -11.91
C GLU A 177 -13.21 26.85 -10.80
N ASN A 178 -13.06 25.56 -11.10
CA ASN A 178 -12.62 24.55 -10.13
C ASN A 178 -11.09 24.49 -9.92
N ILE A 179 -10.29 25.05 -10.83
CA ILE A 179 -8.82 24.99 -10.80
C ILE A 179 -8.22 25.50 -9.47
N PRO A 180 -8.65 26.66 -8.91
CA PRO A 180 -8.09 27.17 -7.66
C PRO A 180 -8.21 26.18 -6.48
N SER A 181 -9.32 25.43 -6.41
CA SER A 181 -9.55 24.42 -5.37
C SER A 181 -8.56 23.26 -5.49
N ILE A 182 -8.33 22.79 -6.72
CA ILE A 182 -7.36 21.73 -7.04
C ILE A 182 -5.94 22.18 -6.64
N LEU A 183 -5.56 23.41 -7.01
CA LEU A 183 -4.24 23.96 -6.68
C LEU A 183 -4.04 24.20 -5.18
N SER A 184 -5.10 24.51 -4.43
CA SER A 184 -5.04 24.56 -2.96
C SER A 184 -4.61 23.22 -2.37
N SER A 185 -5.13 22.11 -2.91
CA SER A 185 -4.76 20.77 -2.43
C SER A 185 -3.30 20.40 -2.75
N ILE A 186 -2.76 20.87 -3.89
CA ILE A 186 -1.31 20.74 -4.20
C ILE A 186 -0.46 21.57 -3.24
N LYS A 187 -0.88 22.80 -2.93
CA LYS A 187 -0.21 23.65 -1.95
C LYS A 187 -0.13 22.92 -0.60
N ASP A 188 -1.26 22.43 -0.08
CA ASP A 188 -1.31 21.70 1.20
C ASP A 188 -0.40 20.47 1.20
N ALA A 189 -0.32 19.74 0.07
CA ALA A 189 0.58 18.59 -0.07
C ALA A 189 2.05 18.98 0.00
N ILE A 190 2.47 20.02 -0.73
CA ILE A 190 3.85 20.51 -0.71
C ILE A 190 4.21 21.05 0.68
N GLU A 191 3.29 21.76 1.33
CA GLU A 191 3.46 22.26 2.71
C GLU A 191 3.67 21.10 3.68
N ALA A 192 2.82 20.09 3.64
CA ALA A 192 2.97 18.90 4.48
C ALA A 192 4.31 18.17 4.25
N LEU A 193 4.78 18.05 3.00
CA LEU A 193 6.08 17.45 2.70
C LEU A 193 7.25 18.34 3.15
N TYR A 194 7.11 19.66 3.04
CA TYR A 194 8.10 20.63 3.51
C TYR A 194 8.24 20.61 5.04
N GLU A 195 7.13 20.57 5.77
CA GLU A 195 7.08 20.38 7.23
C GLU A 195 7.69 19.03 7.63
N ASN A 196 7.56 18.01 6.79
CA ASN A 196 8.24 16.72 6.94
C ASN A 196 9.69 16.71 6.42
N GLY A 197 10.30 17.88 6.22
CA GLY A 197 11.73 18.05 5.93
C GLY A 197 12.09 18.09 4.45
N GLY A 198 11.14 17.96 3.53
CA GLY A 198 11.39 18.05 2.09
C GLY A 198 11.88 19.43 1.68
N ARG A 199 12.87 19.49 0.78
CA ARG A 199 13.49 20.75 0.32
C ARG A 199 13.67 20.85 -1.19
N LYS A 200 13.35 19.81 -1.95
CA LYS A 200 13.52 19.79 -3.40
C LYS A 200 12.25 19.23 -4.02
N PHE A 201 11.48 20.08 -4.68
CA PHE A 201 10.19 19.71 -5.27
C PHE A 201 10.29 19.80 -6.79
N TRP A 202 9.85 18.75 -7.48
CA TRP A 202 9.81 18.67 -8.93
C TRP A 202 8.37 18.43 -9.39
N ILE A 203 7.68 19.49 -9.74
CA ILE A 203 6.25 19.50 -10.03
C ILE A 203 6.06 19.46 -11.54
N TYR A 204 5.27 18.51 -12.02
CA TYR A 204 4.84 18.43 -13.40
C TYR A 204 3.48 19.10 -13.53
N ASN A 205 3.32 19.96 -14.53
CA ASN A 205 2.00 20.43 -14.92
C ASN A 205 1.31 19.38 -15.83
N THR A 206 0.12 19.65 -16.37
CA THR A 206 -0.62 18.66 -17.17
C THR A 206 -0.32 18.74 -18.67
N GLY A 207 -0.57 17.63 -19.38
CA GLY A 207 -0.37 17.51 -20.83
C GLY A 207 -1.53 18.04 -21.70
N PRO A 208 -1.45 17.92 -23.03
CA PRO A 208 -2.49 18.35 -23.95
C PRO A 208 -3.67 17.35 -23.99
N LEU A 209 -4.60 17.52 -23.06
CA LEU A 209 -5.75 16.62 -22.87
C LEU A 209 -6.66 16.51 -24.10
N GLY A 210 -6.69 17.54 -24.95
CA GLY A 210 -7.45 17.56 -26.18
C GLY A 210 -6.90 16.65 -27.27
N CYS A 211 -5.64 16.22 -27.16
CA CYS A 211 -4.99 15.34 -28.13
C CYS A 211 -5.15 13.85 -27.79
N LEU A 212 -5.74 13.52 -26.64
CA LEU A 212 -5.93 12.13 -26.21
C LEU A 212 -6.97 11.43 -27.11
N PRO A 213 -6.71 10.18 -27.55
CA PRO A 213 -7.68 9.44 -28.39
C PRO A 213 -9.05 9.28 -27.72
N GLN A 214 -9.10 9.13 -26.39
CA GLN A 214 -10.35 9.10 -25.63
C GLN A 214 -11.14 10.40 -25.81
N THR A 215 -10.50 11.55 -25.64
CA THR A 215 -11.16 12.87 -25.79
C THR A 215 -11.74 13.03 -27.19
N LEU A 216 -10.93 12.73 -28.21
CA LEU A 216 -11.29 12.89 -29.61
C LEU A 216 -12.38 11.91 -30.06
N ALA A 217 -12.42 10.69 -29.50
CA ALA A 217 -13.45 9.70 -29.81
C ALA A 217 -14.79 9.97 -29.11
N LEU A 218 -14.76 10.50 -27.88
CA LEU A 218 -15.97 10.72 -27.09
C LEU A 218 -16.67 12.05 -27.41
N ARG A 219 -15.95 13.03 -27.94
CA ARG A 219 -16.51 14.33 -28.34
C ARG A 219 -16.69 14.35 -29.86
N LYS A 220 -17.96 14.36 -30.31
CA LYS A 220 -18.29 14.51 -31.73
C LYS A 220 -17.97 15.94 -32.16
N ASN A 221 -16.87 16.10 -32.89
CA ASN A 221 -16.44 17.41 -33.38
C ASN A 221 -17.33 17.89 -34.54
N ASN A 222 -17.88 19.10 -34.44
CA ASN A 222 -18.48 19.82 -35.57
C ASN A 222 -17.43 20.67 -36.33
N GLY A 223 -16.13 20.43 -36.11
CA GLY A 223 -15.01 21.12 -36.77
C GLY A 223 -14.61 22.47 -36.16
N SER A 224 -15.52 23.18 -35.48
CA SER A 224 -15.26 24.49 -34.84
C SER A 224 -14.54 24.41 -33.48
N GLU A 225 -14.30 23.21 -32.96
CA GLU A 225 -13.81 22.97 -31.58
C GLU A 225 -12.39 22.38 -31.55
N LEU A 226 -11.68 22.36 -32.69
CA LEU A 226 -10.34 21.80 -32.81
C LEU A 226 -9.26 22.89 -32.92
N ASP A 227 -8.09 22.62 -32.34
CA ASP A 227 -6.88 23.42 -32.51
C ASP A 227 -6.15 23.09 -33.83
N PRO A 228 -5.05 23.79 -34.19
CA PRO A 228 -4.35 23.57 -35.46
C PRO A 228 -3.78 22.15 -35.68
N LEU A 229 -3.62 21.35 -34.62
CA LEU A 229 -3.18 19.94 -34.72
C LEU A 229 -4.36 18.96 -34.77
N GLY A 230 -5.60 19.45 -34.77
CA GLY A 230 -6.79 18.62 -34.71
C GLY A 230 -7.12 18.11 -33.31
N CYS A 231 -6.55 18.71 -32.26
CA CYS A 231 -6.85 18.38 -30.87
C CYS A 231 -8.03 19.20 -30.34
N HIS A 232 -8.81 18.68 -29.39
CA HIS A 232 -9.96 19.41 -28.83
C HIS A 232 -9.52 20.67 -28.06
N ALA A 233 -10.01 21.84 -28.51
CA ALA A 233 -9.56 23.15 -28.05
C ALA A 233 -9.90 23.39 -26.57
N ASP A 234 -11.14 23.17 -26.13
CA ASP A 234 -11.54 23.41 -24.73
C ASP A 234 -10.74 22.60 -23.71
N TYR A 235 -10.48 21.33 -23.99
CA TYR A 235 -9.64 20.48 -23.14
C TYR A 235 -8.20 20.99 -23.09
N ASN A 236 -7.63 21.39 -24.23
CA ASN A 236 -6.30 21.98 -24.30
C ASN A 236 -6.22 23.35 -23.62
N ASN A 237 -7.27 24.18 -23.72
CA ASN A 237 -7.36 25.48 -23.06
C ASN A 237 -7.49 25.33 -21.54
N ALA A 238 -8.28 24.36 -21.06
CA ALA A 238 -8.38 24.05 -19.64
C ALA A 238 -7.03 23.55 -19.08
N ALA A 239 -6.32 22.70 -19.81
CA ALA A 239 -4.97 22.27 -19.46
C ALA A 239 -3.99 23.45 -19.37
N LYS A 240 -4.03 24.39 -20.34
CA LYS A 240 -3.21 25.61 -20.30
C LYS A 240 -3.56 26.50 -19.11
N ALA A 241 -4.85 26.74 -18.85
CA ALA A 241 -5.31 27.53 -17.71
C ALA A 241 -4.85 26.94 -16.37
N PHE A 242 -4.91 25.61 -16.23
CA PHE A 242 -4.38 24.91 -15.06
C PHE A 242 -2.86 25.10 -14.95
N ASN A 243 -2.13 24.95 -16.05
CA ASN A 243 -0.68 25.09 -16.09
C ASN A 243 -0.19 26.50 -15.76
N GLU A 244 -0.88 27.54 -16.24
CA GLU A 244 -0.59 28.95 -15.93
C GLU A 244 -0.76 29.25 -14.43
N GLN A 245 -1.87 28.78 -13.84
CA GLN A 245 -2.12 28.95 -12.41
C GLN A 245 -1.17 28.10 -11.56
N MET A 246 -0.82 26.88 -11.99
CA MET A 246 0.21 26.05 -11.35
C MET A 246 1.56 26.77 -11.35
N ASN A 247 2.00 27.35 -12.47
CA ASN A 247 3.25 28.10 -12.54
C ASN A 247 3.24 29.29 -11.58
N THR A 248 2.12 29.99 -11.45
CA THR A 248 1.93 31.08 -10.48
C THR A 248 2.06 30.58 -9.04
N LEU A 249 1.46 29.42 -8.73
CA LEU A 249 1.61 28.76 -7.43
C LEU A 249 3.08 28.42 -7.16
N CYS A 250 3.79 27.85 -8.14
CA CYS A 250 5.21 27.52 -8.01
C CYS A 250 6.08 28.74 -7.70
N ASP A 251 5.85 29.87 -8.38
CA ASP A 251 6.57 31.13 -8.14
C ASP A 251 6.29 31.67 -6.73
N LYS A 252 5.03 31.61 -6.28
CA LYS A 252 4.62 31.99 -4.93
C LYS A 252 5.31 31.11 -3.88
N MET A 253 5.23 29.79 -4.02
CA MET A 253 5.84 28.85 -3.07
C MET A 253 7.37 28.97 -3.07
N SER A 254 7.99 29.25 -4.22
CA SER A 254 9.45 29.48 -4.29
C SER A 254 9.88 30.73 -3.51
N SER A 255 9.00 31.74 -3.46
CA SER A 255 9.23 32.99 -2.71
C SER A 255 9.01 32.81 -1.21
N GLU A 256 8.04 31.98 -0.83
CA GLU A 256 7.68 31.66 0.54
C GLU A 256 8.69 30.71 1.20
N TYR A 257 9.05 29.62 0.52
CA TYR A 257 9.96 28.57 1.01
C TYR A 257 11.39 28.78 0.50
N LYS A 258 12.04 29.86 0.96
CA LYS A 258 13.39 30.28 0.48
C LYS A 258 14.51 29.25 0.66
N ASP A 259 14.33 28.28 1.55
CA ASP A 259 15.29 27.20 1.77
C ASP A 259 14.96 25.92 0.98
N ALA A 260 13.84 25.91 0.25
CA ALA A 260 13.48 24.87 -0.71
C ALA A 260 13.83 25.30 -2.15
N THR A 261 13.99 24.33 -3.03
CA THR A 261 14.02 24.53 -4.48
C THR A 261 12.77 23.89 -5.05
N ILE A 262 11.93 24.71 -5.69
CA ILE A 262 10.70 24.26 -6.35
C ILE A 262 10.92 24.43 -7.85
N VAL A 263 10.72 23.34 -8.58
CA VAL A 263 10.93 23.26 -10.03
C VAL A 263 9.62 22.86 -10.67
N CYS A 264 9.11 23.67 -11.59
CA CYS A 264 7.87 23.37 -12.32
C CYS A 264 8.18 23.09 -13.79
N THR A 265 7.73 21.94 -14.28
CA THR A 265 8.06 21.42 -15.61
C THR A 265 6.85 21.47 -16.52
N ASP A 266 7.06 22.03 -17.71
CA ASP A 266 6.04 22.20 -18.74
C ASP A 266 5.81 20.92 -19.55
N MET A 267 5.01 20.02 -18.98
CA MET A 267 4.58 18.78 -19.62
C MET A 267 3.69 19.02 -20.83
N TYR A 268 2.93 20.12 -20.87
CA TYR A 268 2.14 20.46 -22.04
C TYR A 268 3.05 20.68 -23.25
N ALA A 269 4.08 21.53 -23.13
CA ALA A 269 5.01 21.77 -24.22
C ALA A 269 5.75 20.48 -24.66
N ILE A 270 6.15 19.64 -23.70
CA ILE A 270 6.83 18.36 -23.99
C ILE A 270 5.91 17.42 -24.79
N LYS A 271 4.69 17.18 -24.29
CA LYS A 271 3.76 16.22 -24.89
C LYS A 271 3.13 16.76 -26.17
N TYR A 272 2.82 18.06 -26.25
CA TYR A 272 2.28 18.68 -27.47
C TYR A 272 3.27 18.62 -28.63
N ASP A 273 4.56 18.79 -28.34
CA ASP A 273 5.62 18.62 -29.35
C ASP A 273 5.69 17.20 -29.91
N LEU A 274 5.36 16.16 -29.13
CA LEU A 274 5.26 14.80 -29.66
C LEU A 274 4.21 14.68 -30.76
N PHE A 275 3.06 15.36 -30.61
CA PHE A 275 2.00 15.35 -31.63
C PHE A 275 2.40 16.22 -32.84
N ALA A 276 2.91 17.43 -32.57
CA ALA A 276 3.30 18.38 -33.61
C ALA A 276 4.40 17.80 -34.53
N ASN A 277 5.42 17.18 -33.92
CA ASN A 277 6.63 16.72 -34.59
C ASN A 277 6.75 15.19 -34.60
N HIS A 278 5.62 14.47 -34.53
CA HIS A 278 5.55 13.01 -34.42
C HIS A 278 6.43 12.24 -35.41
N ARG A 279 6.54 12.72 -36.66
CA ARG A 279 7.36 12.09 -37.70
C ARG A 279 8.86 12.15 -37.41
N GLU A 280 9.34 13.21 -36.77
CA GLU A 280 10.75 13.34 -36.37
C GLU A 280 11.14 12.31 -35.30
N TYR A 281 10.15 11.89 -34.49
CA TYR A 281 10.30 10.89 -33.46
C TYR A 281 10.00 9.46 -33.93
N GLY A 282 9.66 9.27 -35.21
CA GLY A 282 9.33 7.96 -35.78
C GLY A 282 7.91 7.46 -35.46
N PHE A 283 7.03 8.34 -35.00
CA PHE A 283 5.64 8.00 -34.73
C PHE A 283 4.75 8.16 -35.97
N GLU A 284 3.74 7.30 -36.07
CA GLU A 284 2.73 7.26 -37.13
C GLU A 284 1.34 7.46 -36.50
N ASN A 285 0.42 8.12 -37.23
CA ASN A 285 -0.99 8.33 -36.83
C ASN A 285 -1.18 8.81 -35.37
N PRO A 286 -0.75 10.04 -35.02
CA PRO A 286 -0.71 10.53 -33.64
C PRO A 286 -1.98 10.35 -32.78
N PRO A 287 -3.21 10.56 -33.30
CA PRO A 287 -4.41 10.47 -32.47
C PRO A 287 -4.96 9.04 -32.36
N MET A 288 -4.26 8.02 -32.89
CA MET A 288 -4.70 6.62 -32.85
C MET A 288 -4.08 5.88 -31.66
N ALA A 289 -4.92 5.22 -30.85
CA ALA A 289 -4.48 4.34 -29.78
C ALA A 289 -3.98 2.99 -30.30
N CYS A 290 -2.86 2.49 -29.77
CA CYS A 290 -2.29 1.20 -30.17
C CYS A 290 -3.11 0.01 -29.64
N CYS A 291 -3.51 0.01 -28.37
CA CYS A 291 -4.18 -1.08 -27.67
C CYS A 291 -5.55 -0.62 -27.17
N ALA A 292 -6.56 -0.77 -28.01
CA ALA A 292 -7.93 -0.40 -27.68
C ALA A 292 -8.93 -1.05 -28.67
N HIS A 293 -10.17 -0.58 -28.69
CA HIS A 293 -11.24 -1.05 -29.57
C HIS A 293 -12.03 0.17 -30.07
N GLY A 294 -12.59 0.09 -31.28
CA GLY A 294 -13.37 1.18 -31.89
C GLY A 294 -12.97 1.47 -33.34
N GLY A 295 -11.78 1.02 -33.75
CA GLY A 295 -11.28 1.24 -35.10
C GLY A 295 -10.86 2.70 -35.39
N PRO A 296 -10.33 2.99 -36.58
CA PRO A 296 -9.89 4.33 -36.95
C PRO A 296 -11.05 5.35 -36.90
N PRO A 297 -10.76 6.65 -36.69
CA PRO A 297 -9.41 7.25 -36.68
C PRO A 297 -8.69 7.20 -35.33
N TYR A 298 -9.38 6.95 -34.22
CA TYR A 298 -8.81 7.05 -32.86
C TYR A 298 -8.56 5.70 -32.18
N ASN A 299 -9.18 4.64 -32.68
CA ASN A 299 -9.19 3.31 -32.08
C ASN A 299 -9.69 3.32 -30.62
N TYR A 300 -10.76 4.07 -30.32
CA TYR A 300 -11.33 4.14 -28.97
C TYR A 300 -12.86 4.15 -28.99
N ALA A 301 -13.50 3.41 -28.08
CA ALA A 301 -14.95 3.33 -27.92
C ALA A 301 -15.36 3.35 -26.43
N ASN A 302 -16.47 4.01 -26.12
CA ASN A 302 -17.00 4.07 -24.75
C ASN A 302 -17.56 2.70 -24.32
N ARG A 303 -17.34 2.32 -23.05
CA ARG A 303 -17.75 1.05 -22.41
C ARG A 303 -16.98 -0.22 -22.82
N MET A 304 -15.68 -0.26 -22.51
CA MET A 304 -15.05 -1.53 -22.18
C MET A 304 -14.20 -1.45 -20.91
N THR A 305 -14.41 -2.45 -20.06
CA THR A 305 -13.46 -2.94 -19.08
C THR A 305 -12.33 -3.66 -19.80
N TRP A 306 -11.10 -3.41 -19.34
CA TRP A 306 -9.88 -4.05 -19.80
C TRP A 306 -10.00 -5.58 -19.82
N GLY A 307 -9.41 -6.24 -20.83
CA GLY A 307 -9.34 -7.71 -20.91
C GLY A 307 -10.52 -8.41 -21.59
N LYS A 308 -11.40 -7.70 -22.31
CA LYS A 308 -12.39 -8.36 -23.19
C LYS A 308 -11.74 -8.86 -24.50
N PRO A 309 -12.25 -9.96 -25.11
CA PRO A 309 -11.72 -10.57 -26.36
C PRO A 309 -11.68 -9.68 -27.60
N THR A 310 -12.15 -8.44 -27.50
CA THR A 310 -12.40 -7.50 -28.62
C THR A 310 -11.39 -6.36 -28.69
N ALA A 311 -10.55 -6.15 -27.67
CA ALA A 311 -9.46 -5.18 -27.74
C ALA A 311 -8.29 -5.75 -28.53
N THR A 312 -7.74 -4.97 -29.48
CA THR A 312 -6.59 -5.39 -30.30
C THR A 312 -5.43 -4.44 -30.08
N ALA A 313 -4.24 -5.00 -29.86
CA ALA A 313 -2.99 -4.25 -29.85
C ALA A 313 -2.45 -4.11 -31.28
N CYS A 314 -1.88 -2.94 -31.58
CA CYS A 314 -1.20 -2.68 -32.83
C CYS A 314 0.10 -3.49 -32.94
N ALA A 315 0.55 -3.77 -34.17
CA ALA A 315 1.75 -4.58 -34.40
C ALA A 315 3.07 -3.86 -34.05
N ALA A 316 3.10 -2.52 -34.10
CA ALA A 316 4.29 -1.70 -33.89
C ALA A 316 4.03 -0.59 -32.86
N ALA A 317 3.95 -0.97 -31.58
CA ALA A 317 3.69 -0.04 -30.48
C ALA A 317 4.78 1.03 -30.28
N ASP A 318 6.00 0.75 -30.74
CA ASP A 318 7.13 1.69 -30.77
C ASP A 318 6.93 2.86 -31.75
N ARG A 319 5.98 2.74 -32.68
CA ARG A 319 5.59 3.78 -33.64
C ARG A 319 4.29 4.49 -33.28
N SER A 320 3.72 4.24 -32.11
CA SER A 320 2.52 4.92 -31.64
C SER A 320 2.85 5.84 -30.46
N ILE A 321 2.23 7.02 -30.41
CA ILE A 321 2.33 7.91 -29.24
C ILE A 321 1.47 7.36 -28.09
N SER A 322 0.23 6.99 -28.40
CA SER A 322 -0.76 6.57 -27.41
C SER A 322 -0.84 5.05 -27.33
N TRP A 323 -0.60 4.50 -26.14
CA TRP A 323 -0.81 3.08 -25.86
C TRP A 323 -2.30 2.77 -25.85
N ASP A 324 -3.09 3.58 -25.20
CA ASP A 324 -4.54 3.45 -25.14
C ASP A 324 -5.22 4.82 -25.33
N GLY A 325 -6.47 4.98 -24.88
CA GLY A 325 -7.19 6.25 -25.00
C GLY A 325 -6.58 7.42 -24.22
N VAL A 326 -5.69 7.16 -23.26
CA VAL A 326 -5.21 8.11 -22.25
C VAL A 326 -3.69 8.03 -22.04
N HIS A 327 -3.12 6.83 -22.00
CA HIS A 327 -1.71 6.60 -21.65
C HIS A 327 -0.81 6.55 -22.88
N TYR A 328 0.44 6.98 -22.68
CA TYR A 328 1.48 7.02 -23.71
C TYR A 328 2.25 5.69 -23.76
N THR A 329 2.78 5.34 -24.93
CA THR A 329 3.64 4.16 -25.11
C THR A 329 4.99 4.31 -24.42
N GLU A 330 5.74 3.20 -24.25
CA GLU A 330 7.11 3.25 -23.74
C GLU A 330 8.01 4.16 -24.58
N ALA A 331 7.88 4.09 -25.91
CA ALA A 331 8.67 4.90 -26.84
C ALA A 331 8.40 6.40 -26.63
N ALA A 332 7.13 6.79 -26.50
CA ALA A 332 6.77 8.17 -26.18
C ALA A 332 7.27 8.58 -24.78
N ASN A 333 7.11 7.72 -23.76
CA ASN A 333 7.58 8.00 -22.41
C ASN A 333 9.11 8.16 -22.32
N LYS A 334 9.90 7.43 -23.12
CA LYS A 334 11.36 7.62 -23.21
C LYS A 334 11.73 9.02 -23.72
N ILE A 335 11.03 9.52 -24.73
CA ILE A 335 11.27 10.87 -25.26
C ILE A 335 10.83 11.94 -24.25
N ILE A 336 9.67 11.75 -23.61
CA ILE A 336 9.18 12.63 -22.54
C ILE A 336 10.21 12.72 -21.41
N ALA A 337 10.70 11.59 -20.92
CA ALA A 337 11.69 11.55 -19.84
C ALA A 337 13.02 12.23 -20.24
N SER A 338 13.50 12.02 -21.46
CA SER A 338 14.68 12.71 -21.99
C SER A 338 14.51 14.23 -21.97
N LYS A 339 13.35 14.73 -22.40
CA LYS A 339 13.04 16.16 -22.38
C LYS A 339 12.93 16.73 -20.97
N ILE A 340 12.30 16.02 -20.04
CA ILE A 340 12.26 16.39 -18.62
C ILE A 340 13.69 16.52 -18.06
N GLN A 341 14.54 15.53 -18.33
CA GLN A 341 15.91 15.50 -17.80
C GLN A 341 16.80 16.62 -18.33
N SER A 342 16.54 17.09 -19.55
CA SER A 342 17.25 18.23 -20.12
C SER A 342 17.14 19.51 -19.27
N GLY A 343 16.09 19.63 -18.44
CA GLY A 343 15.80 20.83 -17.65
C GLY A 343 15.36 22.04 -18.48
N LYS A 344 15.32 21.93 -19.83
CA LYS A 344 14.96 23.02 -20.75
C LYS A 344 13.52 23.49 -20.55
N TYR A 345 12.63 22.56 -20.21
CA TYR A 345 11.20 22.79 -19.99
C TYR A 345 10.87 23.07 -18.52
N SER A 346 11.87 23.26 -17.67
CA SER A 346 11.69 23.46 -16.23
C SER A 346 11.94 24.92 -15.86
N LYS A 347 11.17 25.42 -14.88
CA LYS A 347 11.37 26.73 -14.24
C LYS A 347 11.64 26.51 -12.73
N PRO A 348 12.82 26.91 -12.22
CA PRO A 348 14.00 27.38 -12.97
C PRO A 348 14.57 26.29 -13.88
N GLN A 349 15.33 26.68 -14.91
CA GLN A 349 16.01 25.73 -15.79
C GLN A 349 17.12 25.01 -15.03
N ILE A 350 16.83 23.80 -14.58
CA ILE A 350 17.73 22.93 -13.82
C ILE A 350 17.48 21.49 -14.25
N THR A 351 18.53 20.69 -14.37
CA THR A 351 18.37 19.26 -14.66
C THR A 351 18.01 18.49 -13.39
N LEU A 352 17.27 17.38 -13.55
CA LEU A 352 16.91 16.50 -12.44
C LEU A 352 18.16 16.01 -11.69
N THR A 353 19.21 15.65 -12.43
CA THR A 353 20.52 15.25 -11.88
C THR A 353 21.16 16.37 -11.04
N THR A 354 21.05 17.62 -11.48
CA THR A 354 21.59 18.76 -10.72
C THR A 354 20.77 18.98 -9.45
N LEU A 355 19.44 18.89 -9.52
CA LEU A 355 18.59 19.01 -8.33
C LEU A 355 18.90 17.89 -7.31
N CYS A 356 19.02 16.65 -7.77
CA CYS A 356 19.46 15.50 -6.98
C CYS A 356 20.77 15.80 -6.23
N ARG A 357 21.81 16.23 -6.95
CA ARG A 357 23.17 16.40 -6.41
C ARG A 357 23.39 17.68 -5.61
N LYS A 358 22.52 18.69 -5.74
CA LYS A 358 22.64 19.95 -5.00
C LYS A 358 22.46 19.70 -3.51
N THR A 359 23.56 19.64 -2.76
CA THR A 359 23.55 19.66 -1.30
C THR A 359 23.91 21.07 -0.85
N LYS A 360 23.09 21.67 0.03
CA LYS A 360 23.43 22.95 0.64
C LYS A 360 24.63 22.69 1.57
N LYS A 361 25.77 23.37 1.35
CA LYS A 361 26.91 23.30 2.29
C LYS A 361 26.43 23.80 3.65
N GLU A 362 26.38 22.93 4.65
CA GLU A 362 26.23 23.36 6.04
C GLU A 362 27.56 23.98 6.49
N GLY A 363 27.54 25.28 6.78
CA GLY A 363 28.64 25.96 7.41
C GLY A 363 28.75 25.50 8.86
N GLY A 364 29.70 24.61 9.14
CA GLY A 364 30.04 24.18 10.48
C GLY A 364 31.56 24.01 10.61
N MET A 365 32.22 24.99 11.20
CA MET A 365 33.56 24.81 11.77
C MET A 365 33.44 23.86 12.96
N GLY A 366 33.65 22.57 12.73
CA GLY A 366 33.78 21.55 13.76
C GLY A 366 35.19 20.97 13.72
N ASN A 367 36.10 21.56 14.48
CA ASN A 367 37.45 21.06 14.66
C ASN A 367 37.37 19.78 15.50
N SER A 368 37.56 18.60 14.90
CA SER A 368 37.65 17.33 15.61
C SER A 368 38.95 16.63 15.23
N ARG A 369 39.93 16.69 16.14
CA ARG A 369 41.13 15.83 16.09
C ARG A 369 40.69 14.40 16.35
N ALA A 370 40.81 13.53 15.36
CA ALA A 370 40.75 12.08 15.55
C ALA A 370 42.18 11.56 15.74
N GLY A 371 42.51 11.15 16.97
CA GLY A 371 43.68 10.32 17.24
C GLY A 371 43.36 8.87 16.88
N TYR A 372 44.13 8.28 15.98
CA TYR A 372 44.08 6.85 15.70
C TYR A 372 45.15 6.14 16.53
N SER A 373 44.73 5.26 17.44
CA SER A 373 45.58 4.22 18.02
C SER A 373 45.18 2.88 17.41
N LEU A 374 46.12 2.22 16.74
CA LEU A 374 46.02 0.84 16.25
C LEU A 374 46.02 -0.14 17.44
N PRO A 375 45.18 -1.19 17.45
CA PRO A 375 45.48 -2.40 18.18
C PRO A 375 46.25 -3.38 17.30
N SER A 376 47.33 -3.91 17.86
CA SER A 376 48.12 -5.03 17.38
C SER A 376 47.30 -6.33 17.33
N PHE A 377 47.29 -7.01 16.19
CA PHE A 377 46.79 -8.37 16.05
C PHE A 377 47.81 -9.36 16.62
N ASN A 378 47.46 -10.06 17.70
CA ASN A 378 48.10 -11.31 18.08
C ASN A 378 47.26 -12.48 17.56
N ASN A 379 47.87 -13.30 16.71
CA ASN A 379 47.30 -14.56 16.23
C ASN A 379 47.20 -15.56 17.38
N LEU A 380 45.96 -15.96 17.74
CA LEU A 380 45.71 -17.16 18.53
C LEU A 380 44.88 -18.12 17.67
N PHE A 381 45.52 -19.19 17.21
CA PHE A 381 44.83 -20.31 16.56
C PHE A 381 44.05 -21.08 17.64
N VAL A 382 42.72 -20.96 17.64
CA VAL A 382 41.83 -21.86 18.38
C VAL A 382 41.38 -22.95 17.40
N VAL A 383 41.84 -24.17 17.61
CA VAL A 383 41.34 -25.37 16.92
C VAL A 383 39.98 -25.71 17.52
N VAL A 384 38.90 -25.42 16.80
CA VAL A 384 37.55 -25.89 17.13
C VAL A 384 37.39 -27.31 16.58
N ILE A 385 37.33 -28.29 17.47
CA ILE A 385 36.96 -29.67 17.12
C ILE A 385 35.44 -29.68 16.91
N LEU A 386 35.00 -29.76 15.66
CA LEU A 386 33.61 -29.99 15.27
C LEU A 386 33.26 -31.46 15.55
N VAL A 387 32.62 -31.72 16.69
CA VAL A 387 31.94 -33.00 16.93
C VAL A 387 30.57 -32.93 16.26
N LEU A 388 30.46 -33.52 15.06
CA LEU A 388 29.20 -33.69 14.36
C LEU A 388 28.41 -34.82 15.02
N TYR A 389 27.48 -34.47 15.91
CA TYR A 389 26.37 -35.35 16.25
C TYR A 389 25.29 -35.22 15.18
N PRO A 390 24.76 -36.32 14.60
CA PRO A 390 23.56 -36.25 13.79
C PRO A 390 22.41 -35.81 14.71
N LEU A 391 22.02 -34.53 14.59
CA LEU A 391 20.76 -34.08 15.14
C LEU A 391 19.63 -34.82 14.41
N PRO A 392 18.63 -35.35 15.12
CA PRO A 392 17.43 -35.86 14.48
C PRO A 392 16.82 -34.75 13.62
N THR A 393 16.75 -34.94 12.31
CA THR A 393 15.96 -34.08 11.43
C THR A 393 14.49 -34.41 11.61
N HIS A 394 13.92 -34.05 12.76
CA HIS A 394 12.50 -33.77 12.81
C HIS A 394 12.31 -32.41 12.15
N VAL A 395 12.05 -32.42 10.84
CA VAL A 395 11.49 -31.23 10.17
C VAL A 395 10.08 -31.08 10.72
N ASP A 396 9.92 -30.40 11.86
CA ASP A 396 8.62 -29.89 12.25
C ASP A 396 8.17 -28.97 11.10
N SER A 397 7.13 -29.39 10.39
CA SER A 397 6.58 -28.66 9.25
C SER A 397 6.19 -27.26 9.71
N LYS A 398 6.91 -26.26 9.22
CA LYS A 398 6.66 -24.84 9.49
C LYS A 398 5.22 -24.49 9.10
N CYS A 399 4.41 -24.07 10.07
CA CYS A 399 3.04 -23.63 9.79
C CYS A 399 3.04 -22.21 9.22
N ILE A 400 2.48 -22.05 8.03
CA ILE A 400 2.33 -20.76 7.34
C ILE A 400 0.86 -20.39 7.33
N ILE A 401 0.56 -19.14 7.68
CA ILE A 401 -0.81 -18.63 7.74
C ILE A 401 -0.98 -17.45 6.79
N PHE A 402 -1.93 -17.55 5.87
CA PHE A 402 -2.43 -16.43 5.09
C PHE A 402 -3.78 -16.01 5.64
N ASN A 403 -3.84 -14.84 6.27
CA ASN A 403 -5.05 -14.34 6.93
C ASN A 403 -5.77 -13.31 6.06
N PHE A 404 -7.08 -13.47 5.89
CA PHE A 404 -7.99 -12.55 5.23
C PHE A 404 -9.07 -12.13 6.21
N GLY A 405 -9.46 -10.87 6.21
CA GLY A 405 -10.40 -10.40 7.21
C GLY A 405 -10.62 -8.90 7.28
N ASP A 406 -11.21 -8.49 8.38
CA ASP A 406 -11.49 -7.10 8.71
C ASP A 406 -10.64 -6.59 9.90
N SER A 407 -11.15 -5.60 10.63
CA SER A 407 -10.47 -4.97 11.76
C SER A 407 -10.24 -5.90 12.95
N ASN A 408 -10.97 -7.02 13.06
CA ASN A 408 -10.76 -8.00 14.12
C ASN A 408 -9.38 -8.68 14.02
N SER A 409 -8.81 -8.76 12.81
CA SER A 409 -7.49 -9.34 12.57
C SER A 409 -6.50 -8.42 11.84
N ASP A 410 -6.86 -7.16 11.53
CA ASP A 410 -5.94 -6.21 10.89
C ASP A 410 -4.75 -5.84 11.80
N THR A 411 -3.55 -6.19 11.33
CA THR A 411 -2.27 -5.94 12.04
C THR A 411 -1.56 -4.64 11.64
N GLY A 412 -2.25 -3.77 10.88
CA GLY A 412 -1.76 -2.44 10.46
C GLY A 412 -1.84 -2.19 8.94
N ALA A 413 -2.58 -2.99 8.19
CA ALA A 413 -2.77 -2.85 6.76
C ALA A 413 -3.55 -1.58 6.42
N LEU A 414 -4.62 -1.22 7.17
CA LEU A 414 -5.33 0.04 6.93
C LEU A 414 -4.43 1.26 7.15
N THR A 415 -3.65 1.27 8.23
CA THR A 415 -2.73 2.38 8.54
C THR A 415 -1.61 2.50 7.51
N SER A 416 -1.06 1.37 7.05
CA SER A 416 0.01 1.37 6.04
C SER A 416 -0.54 1.73 4.65
N GLY A 417 -1.70 1.16 4.31
CA GLY A 417 -2.40 1.34 3.04
C GLY A 417 -2.87 2.78 2.80
N LEU A 418 -3.38 3.46 3.82
CA LEU A 418 -3.93 4.83 3.69
C LEU A 418 -3.08 5.90 4.36
N GLY A 419 -2.00 5.51 5.05
CA GLY A 419 -1.24 6.43 5.90
C GLY A 419 -2.04 6.97 7.09
N LEU A 420 -3.15 6.31 7.46
CA LEU A 420 -3.98 6.73 8.57
C LEU A 420 -3.22 6.60 9.89
N TYR A 421 -3.33 7.63 10.72
CA TYR A 421 -2.73 7.63 12.05
C TYR A 421 -3.76 7.18 13.09
N LEU A 422 -3.58 5.96 13.61
CA LEU A 422 -4.29 5.51 14.80
C LEU A 422 -3.56 6.04 16.04
N GLY A 423 -4.01 7.18 16.57
CA GLY A 423 -3.37 7.85 17.72
C GLY A 423 -3.42 7.06 19.03
N PRO A 424 -2.68 7.50 20.06
CA PRO A 424 -2.89 6.99 21.42
C PRO A 424 -4.37 7.20 21.82
N PRO A 425 -4.96 6.31 22.65
CA PRO A 425 -4.29 5.33 23.50
C PRO A 425 -4.13 3.90 22.90
N ALA A 426 -4.28 3.70 21.59
CA ALA A 426 -4.12 2.38 20.97
C ALA A 426 -2.73 1.76 21.22
N GLY A 427 -2.68 0.45 21.47
CA GLY A 427 -1.45 -0.31 21.74
C GLY A 427 -0.82 -0.07 23.13
N ARG A 428 -1.45 0.71 24.03
CA ARG A 428 -0.89 1.06 25.34
C ARG A 428 -0.57 -0.12 26.28
N GLN A 429 -1.31 -1.23 26.17
CA GLN A 429 -1.26 -2.36 27.10
C GLN A 429 -0.02 -3.25 26.86
N PHE A 430 0.40 -3.43 25.61
CA PHE A 430 1.51 -4.32 25.26
C PHE A 430 2.59 -3.69 24.40
N PHE A 431 2.23 -3.02 23.32
CA PHE A 431 3.22 -2.43 22.42
C PHE A 431 3.79 -1.11 22.97
N HIS A 432 3.07 -0.46 23.88
CA HIS A 432 3.34 0.87 24.42
C HIS A 432 3.49 1.96 23.34
N LYS A 433 2.98 1.66 22.14
CA LYS A 433 2.87 2.53 20.99
C LYS A 433 1.75 2.01 20.09
N THR A 434 1.22 2.88 19.24
CA THR A 434 0.31 2.47 18.17
C THR A 434 1.04 1.59 17.13
N THR A 435 0.39 0.51 16.73
CA THR A 435 0.87 -0.43 15.70
C THR A 435 -0.14 -0.64 14.57
N GLY A 436 -1.17 0.21 14.48
CA GLY A 436 -2.27 0.07 13.50
C GLY A 436 -3.29 -1.03 13.81
N ARG A 437 -3.17 -1.72 14.96
CA ARG A 437 -4.19 -2.65 15.48
C ARG A 437 -5.28 -1.87 16.18
N PHE A 438 -6.54 -2.20 15.90
CA PHE A 438 -7.70 -1.62 16.58
C PHE A 438 -7.90 -2.28 17.95
N CYS A 439 -6.93 -2.09 18.84
CA CYS A 439 -6.85 -2.73 20.15
C CYS A 439 -5.95 -1.89 21.07
N ASP A 440 -6.09 -2.06 22.39
CA ASP A 440 -5.11 -1.57 23.35
C ASP A 440 -3.81 -2.39 23.36
N GLY A 441 -3.73 -3.49 22.62
CA GLY A 441 -2.53 -4.30 22.46
C GLY A 441 -2.65 -5.30 21.31
N ARG A 442 -2.50 -6.59 21.62
CA ARG A 442 -2.51 -7.70 20.65
C ARG A 442 -3.92 -8.14 20.27
N LEU A 443 -4.09 -8.55 19.02
CA LEU A 443 -5.30 -9.18 18.49
C LEU A 443 -5.28 -10.69 18.74
N TYR A 444 -6.43 -11.37 18.61
CA TYR A 444 -6.48 -12.83 18.78
C TYR A 444 -5.54 -13.57 17.81
N ILE A 445 -5.36 -13.06 16.58
CA ILE A 445 -4.44 -13.62 15.59
C ILE A 445 -2.97 -13.53 16.04
N ASP A 446 -2.59 -12.48 16.78
CA ASP A 446 -1.24 -12.35 17.33
C ASP A 446 -0.96 -13.44 18.38
N PHE A 447 -1.95 -13.74 19.23
CA PHE A 447 -1.86 -14.81 20.23
C PHE A 447 -1.83 -16.21 19.59
N ILE A 448 -2.58 -16.42 18.50
CA ILE A 448 -2.53 -17.66 17.72
C ILE A 448 -1.12 -17.89 17.17
N LEU A 449 -0.53 -16.87 16.54
CA LEU A 449 0.84 -16.97 16.01
C LEU A 449 1.87 -17.18 17.11
N MET A 450 1.74 -16.47 18.23
CA MET A 450 2.62 -16.66 19.38
C MET A 450 2.60 -18.11 19.87
N TYR A 451 1.41 -18.72 19.99
CA TYR A 451 1.29 -20.12 20.42
C TYR A 451 1.96 -21.10 19.43
N LEU A 452 1.86 -20.82 18.12
CA LEU A 452 2.54 -21.63 17.11
C LEU A 452 4.06 -21.48 17.16
N LEU A 453 4.57 -20.26 17.36
CA LEU A 453 6.01 -19.97 17.32
C LEU A 453 6.75 -20.30 18.63
N LEU A 454 6.09 -20.22 19.79
CA LEU A 454 6.69 -20.59 21.08
C LEU A 454 6.97 -22.09 21.20
N ASN A 455 6.26 -22.93 20.45
CA ASN A 455 6.59 -24.36 20.35
C ASN A 455 7.84 -24.63 19.48
N VAL A 456 8.48 -23.60 18.93
CA VAL A 456 9.63 -23.74 18.00
C VAL A 456 10.95 -23.24 18.62
N SER A 457 10.98 -22.31 19.58
CA SER A 457 12.21 -21.95 20.35
C SER A 457 11.97 -20.92 21.47
N GLU A 458 12.62 -21.08 22.63
CA GLU A 458 12.59 -20.12 23.75
C GLU A 458 13.33 -18.79 23.49
N ASN A 459 14.12 -18.70 22.41
CA ASN A 459 15.01 -17.55 22.13
C ASN A 459 14.56 -16.66 20.94
N LEU A 460 13.37 -16.88 20.37
CA LEU A 460 12.94 -16.13 19.19
C LEU A 460 12.17 -14.87 19.59
N LYS A 461 12.60 -13.70 19.09
CA LYS A 461 11.73 -12.53 18.97
C LYS A 461 10.47 -12.97 18.20
N ILE A 462 9.32 -13.00 18.87
CA ILE A 462 8.06 -13.46 18.27
C ILE A 462 7.75 -12.55 17.06
N ASN A 463 7.71 -13.14 15.87
CA ASN A 463 7.34 -12.43 14.65
C ASN A 463 5.83 -12.61 14.42
N TYR A 464 5.05 -11.57 14.69
CA TYR A 464 3.64 -11.51 14.30
C TYR A 464 3.49 -11.50 12.77
N LEU A 465 2.30 -11.85 12.25
CA LEU A 465 2.04 -11.68 10.82
C LEU A 465 2.22 -10.21 10.44
N SER A 466 3.04 -9.95 9.44
CA SER A 466 3.17 -8.63 8.85
C SER A 466 1.96 -8.35 7.95
N PRO A 467 1.36 -7.14 8.03
CA PRO A 467 0.31 -6.75 7.10
C PRO A 467 0.90 -6.62 5.70
N TYR A 468 0.19 -7.13 4.69
CA TYR A 468 0.65 -7.14 3.30
C TYR A 468 0.96 -5.73 2.77
N LEU A 469 0.23 -4.71 3.22
CA LEU A 469 0.39 -3.32 2.79
C LEU A 469 1.50 -2.56 3.53
N GLU A 470 2.15 -3.17 4.54
CA GLU A 470 3.39 -2.62 5.10
C GLU A 470 4.55 -3.14 4.28
N SER A 471 5.21 -2.25 3.54
CA SER A 471 6.33 -2.62 2.68
C SER A 471 7.68 -2.47 3.37
N SER A 472 7.74 -1.76 4.50
CA SER A 472 8.97 -1.47 5.21
C SER A 472 9.15 -2.37 6.43
N GLY A 473 10.14 -3.27 6.34
CA GLY A 473 10.52 -4.15 7.43
C GLY A 473 9.55 -5.29 7.72
N SER A 474 8.72 -5.65 6.72
CA SER A 474 7.83 -6.80 6.81
C SER A 474 8.58 -8.13 6.75
N ASN A 475 8.09 -9.10 7.51
CA ASN A 475 8.62 -10.45 7.55
C ASN A 475 7.53 -11.46 7.24
N PHE A 476 7.59 -12.03 6.04
CA PHE A 476 6.61 -12.99 5.56
C PHE A 476 7.01 -14.45 5.78
N THR A 477 8.02 -14.71 6.61
CA THR A 477 8.53 -16.08 6.83
C THR A 477 7.42 -17.03 7.28
N HIS A 478 6.54 -16.61 8.20
CA HIS A 478 5.47 -17.46 8.75
C HIS A 478 4.09 -17.19 8.13
N GLY A 479 4.07 -16.48 7.00
CA GLY A 479 2.84 -16.09 6.31
C GLY A 479 2.60 -14.59 6.31
N VAL A 480 1.40 -14.19 5.88
CA VAL A 480 1.04 -12.81 5.56
C VAL A 480 -0.37 -12.51 6.05
N ASN A 481 -0.59 -11.29 6.52
CA ASN A 481 -1.92 -10.83 6.86
C ASN A 481 -2.45 -9.84 5.81
N PHE A 482 -3.51 -10.23 5.11
CA PHE A 482 -4.23 -9.42 4.13
C PHE A 482 -5.47 -8.74 4.70
N ALA A 483 -5.82 -8.98 5.97
CA ALA A 483 -6.96 -8.34 6.62
C ALA A 483 -6.79 -6.82 6.68
N VAL A 484 -7.88 -6.08 6.44
CA VAL A 484 -7.90 -4.61 6.45
C VAL A 484 -9.09 -4.11 7.26
N ALA A 485 -8.84 -3.20 8.19
CA ALA A 485 -9.88 -2.65 9.05
C ALA A 485 -10.94 -1.85 8.27
N GLY A 486 -12.21 -2.00 8.69
CA GLY A 486 -13.36 -1.27 8.14
C GLY A 486 -13.93 -1.80 6.83
N VAL A 487 -13.33 -2.82 6.23
CA VAL A 487 -13.78 -3.38 4.94
C VAL A 487 -14.90 -4.41 5.14
N ALA A 488 -15.77 -4.52 4.14
CA ALA A 488 -16.80 -5.54 4.04
C ALA A 488 -16.44 -6.54 2.93
N THR A 489 -17.27 -7.56 2.70
CA THR A 489 -17.03 -8.49 1.58
C THR A 489 -17.11 -7.80 0.21
N GLN A 490 -17.90 -6.73 0.11
CA GLN A 490 -18.03 -5.89 -1.07
C GLN A 490 -17.38 -4.52 -0.87
N MET A 491 -17.09 -3.82 -1.97
CA MET A 491 -16.51 -2.48 -1.93
C MET A 491 -17.45 -1.52 -1.20
N THR A 492 -16.93 -0.83 -0.18
CA THR A 492 -17.61 0.24 0.56
C THR A 492 -16.81 1.53 0.45
N GLY A 493 -17.03 2.50 1.35
CA GLY A 493 -16.20 3.70 1.44
C GLY A 493 -14.74 3.44 1.85
N VAL A 494 -14.37 2.22 2.26
CA VAL A 494 -12.99 1.82 2.57
C VAL A 494 -12.45 0.95 1.43
N PRO A 495 -11.25 1.27 0.89
CA PRO A 495 -10.57 0.45 -0.11
C PRO A 495 -10.28 -0.96 0.45
N PHE A 496 -10.01 -1.92 -0.43
CA PHE A 496 -9.58 -3.29 -0.09
C PHE A 496 -10.66 -4.28 0.42
N PRO A 497 -11.82 -4.40 -0.25
CA PRO A 497 -12.79 -5.47 0.06
C PRO A 497 -12.14 -6.86 -0.10
N LEU A 498 -12.86 -7.91 0.32
CA LEU A 498 -12.34 -9.28 0.29
C LEU A 498 -11.75 -9.68 -1.07
N SER A 499 -12.40 -9.31 -2.17
CA SER A 499 -11.89 -9.60 -3.52
C SER A 499 -10.51 -8.97 -3.77
N THR A 500 -10.26 -7.75 -3.29
CA THR A 500 -8.96 -7.10 -3.37
C THR A 500 -7.92 -7.80 -2.49
N GLN A 501 -8.29 -8.26 -1.29
CA GLN A 501 -7.38 -9.02 -0.43
C GLN A 501 -6.93 -10.33 -1.10
N VAL A 502 -7.85 -11.03 -1.79
CA VAL A 502 -7.51 -12.23 -2.59
C VAL A 502 -6.57 -11.87 -3.75
N LEU A 503 -6.82 -10.78 -4.47
CA LEU A 503 -5.93 -10.32 -5.54
C LEU A 503 -4.53 -9.96 -5.03
N GLN A 504 -4.44 -9.36 -3.84
CA GLN A 504 -3.17 -9.11 -3.16
C GLN A 504 -2.43 -10.42 -2.85
N PHE A 505 -3.14 -11.46 -2.38
CA PHE A 505 -2.54 -12.77 -2.18
C PHE A 505 -2.03 -13.39 -3.48
N LEU A 506 -2.81 -13.35 -4.56
CA LEU A 506 -2.41 -13.92 -5.85
C LEU A 506 -1.16 -13.20 -6.39
N HIS A 507 -1.14 -11.87 -6.28
CA HIS A 507 0.04 -11.07 -6.62
C HIS A 507 1.24 -11.46 -5.74
N PHE A 508 1.07 -11.52 -4.42
CA PHE A 508 2.12 -11.93 -3.48
C PHE A 508 2.70 -13.31 -3.82
N LYS A 509 1.84 -14.30 -4.13
CA LYS A 509 2.26 -15.64 -4.51
C LYS A 509 3.11 -15.64 -5.78
N ASN A 510 2.63 -14.99 -6.83
CA ASN A 510 3.36 -14.88 -8.10
C ASN A 510 4.69 -14.14 -7.92
N ARG A 511 4.66 -13.01 -7.18
CA ARG A 511 5.85 -12.22 -6.89
C ARG A 511 6.89 -13.00 -6.09
N THR A 512 6.44 -13.78 -5.11
CA THR A 512 7.30 -14.66 -4.32
C THR A 512 7.95 -15.72 -5.20
N ARG A 513 7.20 -16.34 -6.11
CA ARG A 513 7.75 -17.30 -7.09
C ARG A 513 8.86 -16.68 -7.93
N ASP A 514 8.63 -15.48 -8.46
CA ASP A 514 9.61 -14.76 -9.28
C ASP A 514 10.89 -14.39 -8.49
N LEU A 515 10.72 -13.86 -7.27
CA LEU A 515 11.83 -13.43 -6.44
C LEU A 515 12.64 -14.61 -5.88
N ARG A 516 11.97 -15.72 -5.56
CA ARG A 516 12.62 -16.95 -5.08
C ARG A 516 13.62 -17.50 -6.11
N SER A 517 13.30 -17.41 -7.40
CA SER A 517 14.23 -17.81 -8.48
C SER A 517 15.55 -17.01 -8.48
N LYS A 518 15.55 -15.85 -7.83
CA LYS A 518 16.70 -14.93 -7.71
C LYS A 518 17.33 -14.95 -6.31
N GLY A 519 16.82 -15.77 -5.39
CA GLY A 519 17.25 -15.78 -4.00
C GLY A 519 16.91 -14.51 -3.22
N LEU A 520 15.86 -13.78 -3.64
CA LEU A 520 15.43 -12.51 -3.05
C LEU A 520 14.02 -12.65 -2.44
N GLY A 521 13.65 -11.72 -1.55
CA GLY A 521 12.30 -11.61 -1.00
C GLY A 521 11.90 -12.75 -0.05
N SER A 522 10.59 -12.94 0.13
CA SER A 522 10.07 -14.10 0.86
C SER A 522 10.50 -15.40 0.16
N LEU A 523 10.91 -16.40 0.95
CA LEU A 523 11.37 -17.69 0.42
C LEU A 523 10.32 -18.80 0.54
N ILE A 524 9.04 -18.45 0.76
CA ILE A 524 7.93 -19.40 0.75
C ILE A 524 7.92 -20.17 -0.59
N SER A 525 8.04 -21.48 -0.50
CA SER A 525 8.00 -22.42 -1.62
C SER A 525 6.58 -22.75 -2.08
N GLU A 526 6.41 -23.31 -3.28
CA GLU A 526 5.10 -23.78 -3.76
C GLU A 526 4.49 -24.84 -2.84
N LYS A 527 5.32 -25.72 -2.26
CA LYS A 527 4.88 -26.68 -1.24
C LYS A 527 4.37 -25.97 0.01
N GLU A 528 5.10 -24.96 0.49
CA GLU A 528 4.67 -24.16 1.63
C GLU A 528 3.38 -23.36 1.36
N PHE A 529 3.16 -22.87 0.13
CA PHE A 529 1.86 -22.29 -0.25
C PHE A 529 0.76 -23.37 -0.22
N HIS A 530 1.00 -24.54 -0.78
CA HIS A 530 0.03 -25.65 -0.78
C HIS A 530 -0.33 -26.11 0.64
N ASP A 531 0.67 -26.23 1.51
CA ASP A 531 0.53 -26.74 2.88
C ASP A 531 0.12 -25.66 3.90
N ALA A 532 -0.02 -24.40 3.47
CA ALA A 532 -0.41 -23.26 4.31
C ALA A 532 -1.87 -23.35 4.76
N VAL A 533 -2.16 -22.69 5.89
CA VAL A 533 -3.52 -22.45 6.39
C VAL A 533 -4.01 -21.09 5.91
N TYR A 534 -5.20 -21.06 5.33
CA TYR A 534 -5.86 -19.87 4.81
C TYR A 534 -7.02 -19.51 5.73
N SER A 535 -6.89 -18.42 6.49
CA SER A 535 -7.92 -18.02 7.46
C SER A 535 -8.80 -16.88 6.97
N PHE A 536 -10.10 -16.95 7.28
CA PHE A 536 -11.10 -15.96 6.86
C PHE A 536 -11.97 -15.53 8.05
N ASP A 537 -11.91 -14.26 8.45
CA ASP A 537 -12.83 -13.63 9.43
C ASP A 537 -13.51 -12.41 8.80
N MET A 538 -14.70 -12.63 8.20
CA MET A 538 -15.45 -11.60 7.47
C MET A 538 -16.97 -11.76 7.61
N GLY A 539 -17.69 -10.65 7.43
CA GLY A 539 -19.16 -10.59 7.44
C GLY A 539 -19.74 -9.74 8.57
N GLN A 540 -18.98 -9.46 9.63
CA GLN A 540 -19.42 -8.56 10.70
C GLN A 540 -19.77 -7.17 10.17
N ASN A 541 -18.87 -6.58 9.37
CA ASN A 541 -19.09 -5.24 8.81
C ASN A 541 -20.27 -5.20 7.83
N ASP A 542 -20.48 -6.25 7.02
CA ASP A 542 -21.61 -6.33 6.09
C ASP A 542 -22.97 -6.26 6.81
N ILE A 543 -23.12 -7.01 7.91
CA ILE A 543 -24.33 -6.98 8.75
C ILE A 543 -24.48 -5.62 9.45
N SER A 544 -23.39 -5.11 10.03
CA SER A 544 -23.40 -3.80 10.70
C SER A 544 -23.77 -2.66 9.75
N ILE A 545 -23.23 -2.65 8.53
CA ILE A 545 -23.54 -1.65 7.49
C ILE A 545 -25.01 -1.73 7.09
N ALA A 546 -25.56 -2.93 6.93
CA ALA A 546 -26.97 -3.11 6.59
C ALA A 546 -27.90 -2.50 7.65
N PHE A 547 -27.60 -2.71 8.94
CA PHE A 547 -28.32 -2.04 10.03
C PHE A 547 -28.05 -0.53 10.10
N ILE A 548 -26.82 -0.08 9.80
CA ILE A 548 -26.48 1.35 9.75
C ILE A 548 -27.31 2.07 8.69
N ALA A 549 -27.58 1.40 7.56
CA ALA A 549 -28.49 1.84 6.51
C ALA A 549 -29.98 1.74 6.88
N ASN A 550 -30.30 1.47 8.16
CA ASN A 550 -31.64 1.35 8.72
C ASN A 550 -32.50 0.24 8.06
N LEU A 551 -31.88 -0.83 7.56
CA LEU A 551 -32.64 -2.00 7.12
C LEU A 551 -33.29 -2.72 8.31
N SER A 552 -34.48 -3.27 8.10
CA SER A 552 -35.16 -4.12 9.09
C SER A 552 -34.47 -5.48 9.20
N TYR A 553 -34.62 -6.17 10.34
CA TYR A 553 -34.06 -7.50 10.55
C TYR A 553 -34.32 -8.48 9.38
N PRO A 554 -35.54 -8.63 8.83
CA PRO A 554 -35.78 -9.50 7.68
C PRO A 554 -34.94 -9.11 6.44
N ARG A 555 -34.82 -7.81 6.16
CA ARG A 555 -34.02 -7.30 5.03
C ARG A 555 -32.52 -7.53 5.22
N VAL A 556 -32.03 -7.47 6.46
CA VAL A 556 -30.65 -7.83 6.78
C VAL A 556 -30.42 -9.32 6.50
N VAL A 557 -31.36 -10.19 6.91
CA VAL A 557 -31.29 -11.63 6.65
C VAL A 557 -31.33 -11.94 5.15
N ASP A 558 -32.17 -11.24 4.39
CA ASP A 558 -32.28 -11.39 2.92
C ASP A 558 -30.95 -11.11 2.19
N ASN A 559 -30.07 -10.27 2.77
CA ASN A 559 -28.78 -9.91 2.17
C ASN A 559 -27.67 -10.94 2.46
N ILE A 560 -27.85 -11.84 3.43
CA ILE A 560 -26.82 -12.80 3.86
C ILE A 560 -26.29 -13.67 2.71
N PRO A 561 -27.14 -14.25 1.82
CA PRO A 561 -26.65 -15.06 0.71
C PRO A 561 -25.67 -14.33 -0.21
N SER A 562 -25.85 -13.02 -0.42
CA SER A 562 -24.95 -12.23 -1.24
C SER A 562 -23.58 -12.04 -0.59
N ILE A 563 -23.53 -11.92 0.75
CA ILE A 563 -22.28 -11.81 1.52
C ILE A 563 -21.53 -13.14 1.45
N LEU A 564 -22.23 -14.26 1.68
CA LEU A 564 -21.64 -15.59 1.65
C LEU A 564 -21.11 -15.99 0.27
N SER A 565 -21.81 -15.61 -0.80
CA SER A 565 -21.33 -15.83 -2.17
C SER A 565 -19.97 -15.16 -2.43
N ARG A 566 -19.69 -14.00 -1.82
CA ARG A 566 -18.37 -13.33 -1.95
C ARG A 566 -17.27 -14.04 -1.17
N ILE A 567 -17.60 -14.62 -0.02
CA ILE A 567 -16.67 -15.43 0.76
C ILE A 567 -16.38 -16.74 0.04
N GLU A 568 -17.40 -17.37 -0.56
CA GLU A 568 -17.26 -18.54 -1.41
C GLU A 568 -16.38 -18.25 -2.64
N ASP A 569 -16.63 -17.16 -3.38
CA ASP A 569 -15.80 -16.70 -4.50
C ASP A 569 -14.31 -16.58 -4.10
N ALA A 570 -14.05 -16.05 -2.90
CA ALA A 570 -12.70 -15.86 -2.38
C ALA A 570 -12.02 -17.21 -2.08
N ILE A 571 -12.73 -18.12 -1.41
CA ILE A 571 -12.23 -19.46 -1.09
C ILE A 571 -11.97 -20.27 -2.36
N GLU A 572 -12.90 -20.23 -3.32
CA GLU A 572 -12.76 -20.85 -4.65
C GLU A 572 -11.48 -20.34 -5.34
N ALA A 573 -11.26 -19.03 -5.38
CA ALA A 573 -10.07 -18.45 -6.01
C ALA A 573 -8.76 -18.93 -5.36
N ILE A 574 -8.72 -19.06 -4.02
CA ILE A 574 -7.55 -19.58 -3.29
C ILE A 574 -7.37 -21.08 -3.56
N TYR A 575 -8.46 -21.85 -3.60
CA TYR A 575 -8.47 -23.28 -3.89
C TYR A 575 -7.93 -23.57 -5.29
N GLU A 576 -8.41 -22.84 -6.31
CA GLU A 576 -7.94 -22.95 -7.70
C GLU A 576 -6.46 -22.56 -7.84
N ASN A 577 -5.95 -21.74 -6.90
CA ASN A 577 -4.55 -21.39 -6.82
C ASN A 577 -3.75 -22.28 -5.85
N GLY A 578 -4.25 -23.47 -5.52
CA GLY A 578 -3.51 -24.52 -4.82
C GLY A 578 -3.66 -24.54 -3.29
N GLY A 579 -4.47 -23.66 -2.71
CA GLY A 579 -4.75 -23.69 -1.27
C GLY A 579 -5.59 -24.91 -0.88
N ARG A 580 -5.27 -25.56 0.24
CA ARG A 580 -5.94 -26.81 0.68
C ARG A 580 -6.44 -26.81 2.12
N LYS A 581 -6.10 -25.82 2.94
CA LYS A 581 -6.48 -25.81 4.36
C LYS A 581 -7.18 -24.50 4.69
N PHE A 582 -8.50 -24.55 4.82
CA PHE A 582 -9.33 -23.38 5.06
C PHE A 582 -9.76 -23.34 6.52
N TRP A 583 -9.49 -22.22 7.19
CA TRP A 583 -9.86 -21.98 8.57
C TRP A 583 -10.77 -20.76 8.69
N ILE A 584 -12.07 -21.01 8.69
CA ILE A 584 -13.11 -20.00 8.51
C ILE A 584 -13.71 -19.67 9.87
N TYR A 585 -13.83 -18.38 10.17
CA TYR A 585 -14.50 -17.89 11.37
C TYR A 585 -15.88 -17.38 10.99
N ASN A 586 -16.88 -17.72 11.81
CA ASN A 586 -18.18 -17.07 11.76
C ASN A 586 -18.14 -15.73 12.54
N THR A 587 -19.25 -14.98 12.63
CA THR A 587 -19.26 -13.66 13.27
C THR A 587 -19.66 -13.68 14.76
N GLY A 588 -19.31 -12.62 15.49
CA GLY A 588 -19.58 -12.46 16.92
C GLY A 588 -20.99 -11.93 17.25
N PRO A 589 -21.30 -11.70 18.55
CA PRO A 589 -22.58 -11.14 18.99
C PRO A 589 -22.63 -9.60 18.81
N LEU A 590 -23.03 -9.14 17.63
CA LEU A 590 -23.09 -7.71 17.26
C LEU A 590 -23.98 -6.88 18.20
N GLY A 591 -25.02 -7.48 18.77
CA GLY A 591 -25.96 -6.80 19.66
C GLY A 591 -25.37 -6.46 21.03
N CYS A 592 -24.24 -7.07 21.41
CA CYS A 592 -23.55 -6.83 22.67
C CYS A 592 -22.47 -5.74 22.57
N LEU A 593 -22.21 -5.21 21.36
CA LEU A 593 -21.20 -4.18 21.16
C LEU A 593 -21.68 -2.85 21.78
N PRO A 594 -20.87 -2.15 22.60
CA PRO A 594 -21.27 -0.89 23.21
C PRO A 594 -21.66 0.19 22.20
N GLN A 595 -20.99 0.22 21.03
CA GLN A 595 -21.36 1.11 19.92
C GLN A 595 -22.80 0.84 19.46
N THR A 596 -23.14 -0.43 19.19
CA THR A 596 -24.47 -0.81 18.71
C THR A 596 -25.53 -0.40 19.73
N LEU A 597 -25.30 -0.70 21.02
CA LEU A 597 -26.22 -0.36 22.10
C LEU A 597 -26.41 1.15 22.26
N ALA A 598 -25.32 1.92 22.27
CA ALA A 598 -25.36 3.37 22.43
C ALA A 598 -26.09 4.08 21.28
N LEU A 599 -25.96 3.56 20.05
CA LEU A 599 -26.50 4.22 18.86
C LEU A 599 -27.90 3.73 18.45
N ARG A 600 -28.29 2.51 18.83
CA ARG A 600 -29.44 1.83 18.21
C ARG A 600 -30.52 1.40 19.18
N LYS A 601 -30.22 1.25 20.47
CA LYS A 601 -31.22 0.89 21.48
C LYS A 601 -32.25 2.01 21.59
N LYS A 602 -33.53 1.69 21.33
CA LYS A 602 -34.63 2.64 21.51
C LYS A 602 -35.27 2.51 22.88
N ASN A 603 -35.43 1.28 23.35
CA ASN A 603 -35.99 0.96 24.68
C ASN A 603 -35.55 -0.45 25.12
N ASP A 604 -35.88 -0.83 26.34
CA ASP A 604 -35.41 -2.09 26.95
C ASP A 604 -36.10 -3.34 26.39
N SER A 605 -37.23 -3.24 25.68
CA SER A 605 -37.91 -4.42 25.13
C SER A 605 -37.19 -5.04 23.92
N GLU A 606 -36.22 -4.33 23.34
CA GLU A 606 -35.36 -4.80 22.24
C GLU A 606 -34.16 -5.63 22.75
N LEU A 607 -33.97 -5.72 24.07
CA LEU A 607 -32.82 -6.36 24.69
C LEU A 607 -33.09 -7.84 25.02
N ASP A 608 -32.09 -8.68 24.84
CA ASP A 608 -32.06 -10.05 25.35
C ASP A 608 -31.73 -10.09 26.85
N LEU A 609 -31.68 -11.29 27.43
CA LEU A 609 -31.44 -11.49 28.87
C LEU A 609 -30.07 -10.98 29.36
N LEU A 610 -29.11 -10.76 28.46
CA LEU A 610 -27.80 -10.20 28.78
C LEU A 610 -27.73 -8.68 28.55
N GLY A 611 -28.84 -8.05 28.15
CA GLY A 611 -28.88 -6.63 27.83
C GLY A 611 -28.34 -6.30 26.43
N CYS A 612 -28.20 -7.29 25.55
CA CYS A 612 -27.75 -7.10 24.17
C CYS A 612 -28.95 -6.92 23.22
N LEU A 613 -28.79 -6.19 22.11
CA LEU A 613 -29.87 -6.04 21.12
C LEU A 613 -30.19 -7.37 20.41
N ALA A 614 -31.42 -7.87 20.61
CA ALA A 614 -31.83 -9.20 20.17
C ALA A 614 -31.76 -9.36 18.65
N ASP A 615 -32.28 -8.40 17.87
CA ASP A 615 -32.30 -8.48 16.40
C ASP A 615 -30.90 -8.52 15.78
N TYR A 616 -29.94 -7.81 16.36
CA TYR A 616 -28.54 -7.84 15.90
C TYR A 616 -27.89 -9.19 16.20
N ASN A 617 -28.13 -9.74 17.39
CA ASN A 617 -27.66 -11.07 17.77
C ASN A 617 -28.35 -12.17 16.93
N ASN A 618 -29.62 -12.02 16.60
CA ASN A 618 -30.36 -12.94 15.74
C ASN A 618 -29.85 -12.91 14.30
N ALA A 619 -29.54 -11.72 13.76
CA ALA A 619 -28.94 -11.60 12.43
C ALA A 619 -27.54 -12.26 12.38
N ALA A 620 -26.73 -12.09 13.42
CA ALA A 620 -25.44 -12.77 13.56
C ALA A 620 -25.61 -14.30 13.57
N LYS A 621 -26.57 -14.82 14.34
CA LYS A 621 -26.89 -16.27 14.36
C LYS A 621 -27.35 -16.77 12.99
N ALA A 622 -28.25 -16.06 12.32
CA ALA A 622 -28.73 -16.40 10.98
C ALA A 622 -27.59 -16.43 9.95
N PHE A 623 -26.63 -15.50 10.04
CA PHE A 623 -25.41 -15.50 9.22
C PHE A 623 -24.56 -16.73 9.53
N ASN A 624 -24.33 -17.02 10.81
CA ASN A 624 -23.50 -18.14 11.26
C ASN A 624 -24.08 -19.51 10.87
N GLU A 625 -25.40 -19.68 10.93
CA GLU A 625 -26.08 -20.89 10.44
C GLU A 625 -25.86 -21.12 8.95
N GLN A 626 -25.96 -20.06 8.14
CA GLN A 626 -25.72 -20.15 6.70
C GLN A 626 -24.23 -20.32 6.37
N MET A 627 -23.33 -19.68 7.13
CA MET A 627 -21.89 -19.91 7.02
C MET A 627 -21.52 -21.37 7.29
N ASN A 628 -22.09 -21.99 8.32
CA ASN A 628 -21.87 -23.41 8.61
C ASN A 628 -22.32 -24.31 7.45
N LYS A 629 -23.48 -24.01 6.82
CA LYS A 629 -23.93 -24.73 5.61
C LYS A 629 -22.97 -24.55 4.43
N LEU A 630 -22.41 -23.35 4.26
CA LEU A 630 -21.36 -23.10 3.25
C LEU A 630 -20.12 -23.93 3.56
N CYS A 631 -19.70 -24.03 4.82
CA CYS A 631 -18.58 -24.89 5.22
C CYS A 631 -18.81 -26.37 4.90
N ASP A 632 -20.01 -26.88 5.18
CA ASP A 632 -20.40 -28.25 4.84
C ASP A 632 -20.36 -28.48 3.32
N LYS A 633 -20.88 -27.50 2.55
CA LYS A 633 -20.79 -27.50 1.08
C LYS A 633 -19.34 -27.56 0.60
N LEU A 634 -18.49 -26.65 1.06
CA LEU A 634 -17.06 -26.59 0.70
C LEU A 634 -16.32 -27.89 1.04
N SER A 635 -16.59 -28.46 2.21
CA SER A 635 -16.05 -29.77 2.62
C SER A 635 -16.53 -30.91 1.72
N SER A 636 -17.75 -30.79 1.20
CA SER A 636 -18.33 -31.78 0.29
C SER A 636 -17.79 -31.67 -1.13
N GLU A 637 -17.51 -30.46 -1.63
CA GLU A 637 -17.07 -30.21 -3.00
C GLU A 637 -15.54 -30.33 -3.15
N TYR A 638 -14.77 -29.82 -2.19
CA TYR A 638 -13.30 -29.80 -2.24
C TYR A 638 -12.70 -30.99 -1.47
N LYS A 639 -12.84 -32.20 -2.02
CA LYS A 639 -12.43 -33.47 -1.36
C LYS A 639 -10.94 -33.58 -1.02
N ASN A 640 -10.08 -32.82 -1.67
CA ASN A 640 -8.64 -32.75 -1.41
C ASN A 640 -8.25 -31.57 -0.50
N ALA A 641 -9.23 -30.83 0.02
CA ALA A 641 -9.03 -29.74 0.97
C ALA A 641 -9.66 -30.09 2.32
N THR A 642 -9.13 -29.47 3.38
CA THR A 642 -9.73 -29.50 4.72
C THR A 642 -10.32 -28.14 5.01
N THR A 643 -11.62 -28.11 5.32
CA THR A 643 -12.33 -26.90 5.75
C THR A 643 -12.68 -27.04 7.23
N VAL A 644 -12.31 -26.03 8.02
CA VAL A 644 -12.55 -25.98 9.46
C VAL A 644 -13.30 -24.70 9.77
N CYS A 645 -14.51 -24.80 10.32
CA CYS A 645 -15.32 -23.65 10.67
C CYS A 645 -15.38 -23.46 12.18
N THR A 646 -15.03 -22.26 12.63
CA THR A 646 -14.86 -21.93 14.04
C THR A 646 -15.99 -21.02 14.51
N ASP A 647 -16.66 -21.45 15.57
CA ASP A 647 -17.78 -20.75 16.18
C ASP A 647 -17.32 -19.60 17.07
N MET A 648 -16.94 -18.50 16.41
CA MET A 648 -16.55 -17.25 17.04
C MET A 648 -17.69 -16.61 17.84
N TYR A 649 -18.95 -16.84 17.45
CA TYR A 649 -20.11 -16.35 18.19
C TYR A 649 -20.11 -16.87 19.61
N SER A 650 -20.06 -18.19 19.79
CA SER A 650 -20.09 -18.80 21.13
C SER A 650 -18.87 -18.38 21.96
N ILE A 651 -17.69 -18.25 21.33
CA ILE A 651 -16.47 -17.77 22.01
C ILE A 651 -16.64 -16.34 22.52
N LYS A 652 -17.12 -15.43 21.68
CA LYS A 652 -17.27 -14.01 22.02
C LYS A 652 -18.46 -13.78 22.95
N TYR A 653 -19.59 -14.45 22.73
CA TYR A 653 -20.80 -14.34 23.57
C TYR A 653 -20.53 -14.79 25.01
N ASP A 654 -19.74 -15.85 25.18
CA ASP A 654 -19.33 -16.35 26.50
C ASP A 654 -18.54 -15.31 27.31
N LEU A 655 -17.79 -14.41 26.68
CA LEU A 655 -17.13 -13.30 27.38
C LEU A 655 -18.14 -12.38 28.06
N PHE A 656 -19.31 -12.14 27.44
CA PHE A 656 -20.37 -11.32 28.02
C PHE A 656 -21.20 -12.11 29.03
N ALA A 657 -21.59 -13.35 28.71
CA ALA A 657 -22.42 -14.17 29.58
C ALA A 657 -21.72 -14.53 30.90
N ASN A 658 -20.43 -14.85 30.83
CA ASN A 658 -19.62 -15.30 31.97
C ASN A 658 -18.55 -14.27 32.36
N HIS A 659 -18.85 -12.99 32.14
CA HIS A 659 -17.89 -11.89 32.27
C HIS A 659 -17.18 -11.83 33.64
N LYS A 660 -17.89 -12.15 34.72
CA LYS A 660 -17.33 -12.19 36.09
C LYS A 660 -16.27 -13.27 36.27
N GLU A 661 -16.44 -14.44 35.65
CA GLU A 661 -15.45 -15.54 35.71
C GLU A 661 -14.13 -15.13 35.05
N TYR A 662 -14.21 -14.28 34.04
CA TYR A 662 -13.06 -13.68 33.38
C TYR A 662 -12.56 -12.40 34.02
N GLY A 663 -13.16 -11.97 35.14
CA GLY A 663 -12.77 -10.76 35.87
C GLY A 663 -13.14 -9.44 35.18
N PHE A 664 -14.14 -9.44 34.29
CA PHE A 664 -14.71 -8.22 33.72
C PHE A 664 -15.88 -7.73 34.58
N GLU A 665 -15.89 -6.46 34.97
CA GLU A 665 -16.98 -5.91 35.80
C GLU A 665 -18.17 -5.45 34.96
N ASN A 666 -17.90 -4.64 33.93
CA ASN A 666 -18.92 -4.01 33.08
C ASN A 666 -18.81 -4.56 31.64
N PRO A 667 -19.53 -5.65 31.30
CA PRO A 667 -19.33 -6.36 30.04
C PRO A 667 -19.75 -5.56 28.80
N LEU A 668 -20.69 -4.63 28.95
CA LEU A 668 -21.26 -3.82 27.86
C LEU A 668 -20.68 -2.39 27.79
N MET A 669 -19.60 -2.10 28.53
CA MET A 669 -18.98 -0.77 28.52
C MET A 669 -17.65 -0.81 27.76
N ALA A 670 -17.42 0.18 26.88
CA ALA A 670 -16.15 0.38 26.21
C ALA A 670 -15.10 0.95 27.18
N CYS A 671 -13.86 0.45 27.12
CA CYS A 671 -12.77 1.02 27.90
C CYS A 671 -12.42 2.44 27.41
N CYS A 672 -12.36 2.66 26.10
CA CYS A 672 -11.95 3.91 25.46
C CYS A 672 -13.09 4.50 24.64
N GLY A 673 -13.54 5.70 24.99
CA GLY A 673 -14.63 6.36 24.30
C GLY A 673 -15.10 7.60 25.05
N HIS A 674 -16.38 7.94 24.92
CA HIS A 674 -16.94 9.15 25.49
C HIS A 674 -18.37 8.91 26.00
N GLY A 675 -18.80 9.69 26.99
CA GLY A 675 -20.15 9.65 27.55
C GLY A 675 -20.29 8.86 28.85
N GLY A 676 -19.28 8.08 29.25
CA GLY A 676 -19.31 7.31 30.51
C GLY A 676 -20.34 6.17 30.52
N PRO A 677 -20.66 5.59 31.69
CA PRO A 677 -21.61 4.49 31.81
C PRO A 677 -23.00 4.83 31.21
N PRO A 678 -23.73 3.85 30.64
CA PRO A 678 -23.42 2.42 30.68
C PRO A 678 -22.49 1.91 29.57
N TYR A 679 -22.31 2.66 28.47
CA TYR A 679 -21.64 2.14 27.26
C TYR A 679 -20.29 2.79 26.96
N ASN A 680 -20.06 4.01 27.44
CA ASN A 680 -18.88 4.84 27.15
C ASN A 680 -18.60 4.98 25.65
N TYR A 681 -19.65 5.20 24.87
CA TYR A 681 -19.57 5.41 23.43
C TYR A 681 -20.45 6.58 23.01
N ALA A 682 -19.91 7.46 22.15
CA ALA A 682 -20.65 8.54 21.52
C ALA A 682 -20.27 8.62 20.03
N ASP A 683 -21.27 8.88 19.18
CA ASP A 683 -21.00 9.10 17.76
C ASP A 683 -20.04 10.28 17.58
N ARG A 684 -19.11 10.16 16.62
CA ARG A 684 -18.08 11.17 16.29
C ARG A 684 -17.03 11.48 17.38
N ILE A 685 -17.16 10.97 18.60
CA ILE A 685 -16.15 11.09 19.67
C ILE A 685 -15.63 9.70 20.01
N THR A 686 -14.95 9.08 19.03
CA THR A 686 -14.39 7.74 19.15
C THR A 686 -13.05 7.74 19.88
N CYS A 687 -12.58 6.54 20.26
CA CYS A 687 -11.29 6.38 20.94
C CYS A 687 -10.14 7.07 20.17
N GLY A 688 -9.29 7.81 20.90
CA GLY A 688 -8.17 8.56 20.34
C GLY A 688 -8.51 10.00 19.89
N GLN A 689 -9.78 10.41 19.96
CA GLN A 689 -10.17 11.81 19.80
C GLN A 689 -9.87 12.65 21.06
N PRO A 690 -9.64 13.97 20.96
CA PRO A 690 -9.21 14.81 22.08
C PRO A 690 -10.07 14.77 23.35
N THR A 691 -11.37 14.49 23.22
CA THR A 691 -12.32 14.43 24.35
C THR A 691 -12.74 13.02 24.72
N ALA A 692 -12.15 12.00 24.10
CA ALA A 692 -12.34 10.61 24.49
C ALA A 692 -11.44 10.27 25.69
N THR A 693 -11.97 9.48 26.62
CA THR A 693 -11.27 8.98 27.80
C THR A 693 -11.12 7.47 27.72
N ALA A 694 -9.99 6.95 28.21
CA ALA A 694 -9.77 5.53 28.35
C ALA A 694 -9.74 5.12 29.82
N CYS A 695 -10.20 3.90 30.11
CA CYS A 695 -10.10 3.25 31.42
C CYS A 695 -8.64 3.19 31.90
N ALA A 696 -8.37 2.90 33.18
CA ALA A 696 -7.00 2.82 33.66
C ALA A 696 -6.23 1.65 33.00
N VAL A 697 -4.91 1.77 32.90
CA VAL A 697 -4.07 0.67 32.38
C VAL A 697 -4.14 -0.49 33.39
N GLY A 698 -4.48 -1.68 32.92
CA GLY A 698 -4.70 -2.86 33.77
C GLY A 698 -6.17 -3.14 34.12
N ASP A 699 -7.08 -2.18 33.90
CA ASP A 699 -8.51 -2.43 34.02
C ASP A 699 -8.94 -3.48 33.00
N ARG A 700 -9.85 -4.36 33.40
CA ARG A 700 -10.37 -5.44 32.56
C ARG A 700 -11.68 -5.00 31.93
N SER A 701 -11.67 -4.77 30.62
CA SER A 701 -12.87 -4.54 29.81
C SER A 701 -12.91 -5.53 28.65
N ILE A 702 -14.11 -5.90 28.20
CA ILE A 702 -14.27 -6.74 27.00
C ILE A 702 -14.01 -5.89 25.75
N SER A 703 -14.71 -4.76 25.65
CA SER A 703 -14.61 -3.86 24.50
C SER A 703 -13.55 -2.77 24.72
N TRP A 704 -12.69 -2.57 23.73
CA TRP A 704 -11.72 -1.49 23.67
C TRP A 704 -12.40 -0.16 23.33
N ASP A 705 -13.06 -0.05 22.18
CA ASP A 705 -13.54 1.23 21.62
C ASP A 705 -15.04 1.25 21.28
N GLY A 706 -15.78 0.26 21.77
CA GLY A 706 -17.19 0.05 21.47
C GLY A 706 -17.46 -0.95 20.34
N VAL A 707 -16.44 -1.35 19.59
CA VAL A 707 -16.54 -2.39 18.53
C VAL A 707 -15.50 -3.48 18.73
N HIS A 708 -14.24 -3.08 18.91
CA HIS A 708 -13.11 -3.99 19.00
C HIS A 708 -12.89 -4.48 20.42
N TYR A 709 -12.17 -5.59 20.55
CA TYR A 709 -11.94 -6.27 21.83
C TYR A 709 -10.59 -5.83 22.39
N THR A 710 -10.49 -5.75 23.73
CA THR A 710 -9.21 -5.48 24.39
C THR A 710 -8.23 -6.63 24.20
N GLU A 711 -6.94 -6.41 24.49
CA GLU A 711 -5.92 -7.44 24.46
C GLU A 711 -6.27 -8.62 25.38
N VAL A 712 -6.82 -8.33 26.57
CA VAL A 712 -7.20 -9.37 27.54
C VAL A 712 -8.32 -10.23 26.99
N ALA A 713 -9.35 -9.62 26.39
CA ALA A 713 -10.46 -10.34 25.77
C ALA A 713 -9.99 -11.15 24.54
N ASN A 714 -9.14 -10.56 23.71
CA ASN A 714 -8.50 -11.24 22.57
C ASN A 714 -7.67 -12.46 22.99
N LYS A 715 -6.94 -12.39 24.11
CA LYS A 715 -6.17 -13.51 24.66
C LYS A 715 -7.09 -14.68 25.05
N ILE A 716 -8.21 -14.39 25.71
CA ILE A 716 -9.19 -15.42 26.11
C ILE A 716 -9.82 -16.04 24.86
N ALA A 717 -10.25 -15.22 23.90
CA ALA A 717 -10.80 -15.69 22.62
C ALA A 717 -9.80 -16.61 21.89
N ALA A 718 -8.54 -16.20 21.75
CA ALA A 718 -7.49 -17.00 21.14
C ALA A 718 -7.30 -18.37 21.84
N SER A 719 -7.35 -18.41 23.17
CA SER A 719 -7.23 -19.68 23.92
C SER A 719 -8.37 -20.65 23.62
N LYS A 720 -9.61 -20.15 23.46
CA LYS A 720 -10.78 -20.94 23.08
C LYS A 720 -10.70 -21.43 21.64
N ILE A 721 -10.26 -20.57 20.72
CA ILE A 721 -10.01 -20.92 19.32
C ILE A 721 -8.97 -22.07 19.24
N LEU A 722 -7.82 -21.91 19.91
CA LEU A 722 -6.73 -22.90 19.90
C LEU A 722 -7.09 -24.23 20.55
N SER A 723 -8.14 -24.28 21.38
CA SER A 723 -8.61 -25.53 21.98
C SER A 723 -9.16 -26.54 20.96
N GLY A 724 -9.64 -26.07 19.79
CA GLY A 724 -10.33 -26.87 18.77
C GLY A 724 -11.75 -27.28 19.14
N LYS A 725 -12.23 -27.00 20.36
CA LYS A 725 -13.58 -27.40 20.82
C LYS A 725 -14.71 -26.68 20.08
N TYR A 726 -14.45 -25.45 19.65
CA TYR A 726 -15.40 -24.60 18.92
C TYR A 726 -15.26 -24.73 17.40
N SER A 727 -14.49 -25.71 16.93
CA SER A 727 -14.28 -25.94 15.50
C SER A 727 -15.12 -27.12 15.02
N ASN A 728 -15.60 -27.03 13.77
CA ASN A 728 -16.21 -28.13 13.03
C ASN A 728 -15.41 -28.36 11.74
N PRO A 729 -14.75 -29.52 11.57
CA PRO A 729 -14.58 -30.58 12.57
C PRO A 729 -13.78 -30.11 13.80
N GLN A 730 -13.90 -30.83 14.93
CA GLN A 730 -13.17 -30.52 16.17
C GLN A 730 -11.68 -30.85 16.05
N ILE A 731 -10.95 -30.02 15.31
CA ILE A 731 -9.53 -30.14 15.04
C ILE A 731 -8.77 -28.96 15.62
N LYS A 732 -7.59 -29.22 16.18
CA LYS A 732 -6.68 -28.16 16.64
C LYS A 732 -5.92 -27.58 15.46
N LEU A 733 -5.60 -26.29 15.52
CA LEU A 733 -4.77 -25.63 14.50
C LEU A 733 -3.44 -26.34 14.27
N THR A 734 -2.78 -26.83 15.33
CA THR A 734 -1.52 -27.58 15.22
C THR A 734 -1.66 -28.85 14.38
N THR A 735 -2.84 -29.49 14.40
CA THR A 735 -3.13 -30.65 13.58
C THR A 735 -3.37 -30.22 12.13
N LEU A 736 -4.13 -29.15 11.91
CA LEU A 736 -4.36 -28.60 10.56
C LEU A 736 -3.04 -28.15 9.89
N CYS A 737 -2.13 -27.54 10.65
CA CYS A 737 -0.80 -27.19 10.15
C CYS A 737 0.00 -28.41 9.66
N ARG A 738 -0.19 -29.58 10.28
CA ARG A 738 0.56 -30.82 10.00
C ARG A 738 -0.11 -31.75 8.99
N SER A 739 -1.41 -31.61 8.78
CA SER A 739 -2.24 -32.50 7.95
C SER A 739 -1.98 -32.39 6.47
#